data_AF-A0A2G2JPW0-F1
#
_entry.id   AF-A0A2G2JPW0-F1
#
_cell.length_a   1.000
_cell.length_b   1.000
_cell.length_c   1.000
_cell.angle_alpha   90.00
_cell.angle_beta   90.00
_cell.angle_gamma   90.00
#
_symmetry.space_group_name_H-M   'P 1'
#
loop_
_entity.id
_entity.type
_entity.pdbx_description
1 polymer ?
#
loop_
_entity_poly.entity_id
_entity_poly.type
_entity_poly.pdbx_seq_one_letter_code
_entity_poly.pdbx_strand_id
1 'polypeptide(L)'
;MNSLWVTWPALVKYGTLGITAGLLTLAVERNELFENNLFDFERWDEYNAEINCDERSLTARTEDGSCNNIENPAEGSVDRRFGRNVELDVAQGETGDMLLTPNPRDISNAIMGRDEFKPAPTLNFIAAAWIQFMTHDWFSHGQGSTDDYIEFDLPANDPDAPGTMSIRRTIPDPTRTQAEDDAGLPDAYLNENTHWWDGSQIYGSDLATSNSIREFQGGRLTVNADGSLPTEFMSGVPVTGFNDNWWLGLSMLHQLFVNEHNAIADMLASNYPTQDDQWLYDKARLVNAALMAKIHTVEWTPAIIANPITERAMYANWWGLAGNTENRDKYAAEFDELAADLARRDSWTRRILGFDPKMEEALDNGKALEWALTGLAGARHSDNAGVPFTLTEEFVAVYRMHPLLRDNVDVYDIGSNVVSEQIPLNATRDGNAEQILDDQDADRLWYSFGVTLPGSLTLENYPEFMRNMHIPGRGTVDLAAIDIIRDRERGVPRYNEFRRQIGLEPINDFTDLTEDADLVAELRRLYNNDVEMIDALVGQLAETVRPEGFGFGETAFQIFIMNASRRIITDRFYTEYYTPEVYTQEGYDWVENTTMVDILKRQYPSLDLSLAGVDNAFKPWGLNIPAEYDNWGACSKQDLLWTNGVLRTEYDAGELPAIPEVDIGGLISGVIRDKVEYVGDVAPVGHAKPIHPHGVMAKVAFNSTGNHPYTGVFKGNECGLLRLSVTGDPADRGFAPGFAWKTLIDGKPSENISALYTLSGQDTNHDFFANEMSNYVSLESNATLGSSLLFSFVTAKPNLVMANAMAATDSSGNEEANAVSPTQVYFVPTAEVQGLFDTAEHDFRDDLMSLPQGTKLYDVYATDMEIKSSIWSSKQARLQAERRADAVKVGELVMDSNFAASQFGDSGVFFKHERYEDAN
;
A
#
# COMPACT_ATOMS: atom_id res chain seq x y z
N MET A 1 29.36 -10.68 -4.40
CA MET A 1 28.30 -9.66 -4.29
C MET A 1 28.53 -8.47 -5.24
N ASN A 2 28.78 -8.71 -6.53
CA ASN A 2 28.72 -7.68 -7.59
C ASN A 2 27.71 -8.17 -8.64
N SER A 3 26.47 -8.45 -8.23
CA SER A 3 25.40 -8.75 -9.19
C SER A 3 24.84 -7.41 -9.71
N LEU A 4 24.60 -7.32 -11.02
CA LEU A 4 23.93 -6.19 -11.67
C LEU A 4 22.57 -5.91 -11.00
N TRP A 5 21.87 -6.96 -10.56
CA TRP A 5 20.60 -6.92 -9.84
C TRP A 5 20.51 -5.91 -8.70
N VAL A 6 21.55 -5.85 -7.86
CA VAL A 6 21.61 -4.94 -6.70
C VAL A 6 22.39 -3.67 -7.00
N THR A 7 23.03 -3.59 -8.17
CA THR A 7 23.92 -2.49 -8.53
C THR A 7 23.15 -1.31 -9.12
N TRP A 8 22.29 -1.55 -10.13
CA TRP A 8 21.54 -0.46 -10.76
C TRP A 8 20.49 0.17 -9.83
N PRO A 9 19.73 -0.57 -8.97
CA PRO A 9 18.76 0.04 -8.07
C PRO A 9 19.46 0.92 -7.02
N ALA A 10 20.66 0.51 -6.59
CA ALA A 10 21.47 1.27 -5.65
C ALA A 10 22.05 2.56 -6.25
N LEU A 11 21.89 2.82 -7.55
CA LEU A 11 22.28 4.09 -8.17
C LEU A 11 21.43 5.26 -7.68
N VAL A 12 20.25 5.00 -7.11
CA VAL A 12 19.38 6.03 -6.51
C VAL A 12 20.10 6.94 -5.51
N LYS A 13 21.13 6.43 -4.82
CA LYS A 13 21.97 7.21 -3.89
C LYS A 13 22.75 8.37 -4.54
N TYR A 14 22.83 8.39 -5.87
CA TYR A 14 23.46 9.45 -6.66
C TYR A 14 22.44 10.47 -7.21
N GLY A 15 21.20 10.44 -6.72
CA GLY A 15 20.14 11.36 -7.14
C GLY A 15 19.74 11.16 -8.61
N THR A 16 19.36 12.26 -9.28
CA THR A 16 18.86 12.29 -10.65
C THR A 16 19.70 11.52 -11.67
N LEU A 17 21.02 11.71 -11.64
CA LEU A 17 21.93 11.05 -12.57
C LEU A 17 21.94 9.53 -12.36
N GLY A 18 21.89 9.10 -11.10
CA GLY A 18 21.84 7.68 -10.75
C GLY A 18 20.52 7.02 -11.15
N ILE A 19 19.39 7.72 -10.94
CA ILE A 19 18.08 7.26 -11.38
C ILE A 19 18.08 7.08 -12.91
N THR A 20 18.59 8.05 -13.65
CA THR A 20 18.66 7.95 -15.10
C THR A 20 19.53 6.80 -15.58
N ALA A 21 20.70 6.60 -14.96
CA ALA A 21 21.55 5.48 -15.30
C ALA A 21 20.79 4.14 -15.12
N GLY A 22 20.05 3.97 -14.02
CA GLY A 22 19.22 2.78 -13.82
C GLY A 22 18.12 2.63 -14.88
N LEU A 23 17.45 3.71 -15.27
CA LEU A 23 16.44 3.66 -16.35
C LEU A 23 17.02 3.21 -17.70
N LEU A 24 18.23 3.67 -18.03
CA LEU A 24 18.92 3.25 -19.25
C LEU A 24 19.30 1.77 -19.21
N THR A 25 19.77 1.27 -18.06
CA THR A 25 20.02 -0.16 -17.84
C THR A 25 18.75 -0.98 -18.10
N LEU A 26 17.64 -0.59 -17.49
CA LEU A 26 16.34 -1.28 -17.68
C LEU A 26 15.88 -1.28 -19.13
N ALA A 27 16.05 -0.15 -19.84
CA ALA A 27 15.66 -0.06 -21.25
C ALA A 27 16.48 -1.00 -22.15
N VAL A 28 17.77 -1.16 -21.86
CA VAL A 28 18.67 -2.06 -22.59
C VAL A 28 18.35 -3.51 -22.28
N GLU A 29 18.20 -3.87 -21.00
CA GLU A 29 17.79 -5.23 -20.58
C GLU A 29 16.47 -5.64 -21.25
N ARG A 30 15.47 -4.75 -21.26
CA ARG A 30 14.20 -5.01 -21.94
C ARG A 30 14.36 -5.27 -23.44
N ASN A 31 15.17 -4.47 -24.13
CA ASN A 31 15.35 -4.63 -25.57
C ASN A 31 16.09 -5.93 -25.89
N GLU A 32 17.09 -6.29 -25.09
CA GLU A 32 17.80 -7.57 -25.24
C GLU A 32 16.84 -8.75 -25.04
N LEU A 33 15.93 -8.67 -24.08
CA LEU A 33 14.88 -9.68 -23.90
C LEU A 33 13.89 -9.71 -25.08
N PHE A 34 13.46 -8.57 -25.62
CA PHE A 34 12.60 -8.55 -26.81
C PHE A 34 13.24 -9.21 -28.03
N GLU A 35 14.55 -9.05 -28.21
CA GLU A 35 15.27 -9.65 -29.34
C GLU A 35 15.47 -11.15 -29.18
N ASN A 36 15.68 -11.64 -27.96
CA ASN A 36 16.17 -13.00 -27.71
C ASN A 36 15.18 -13.92 -26.99
N ASN A 37 14.08 -13.39 -26.45
CA ASN A 37 13.19 -14.13 -25.53
C ASN A 37 11.71 -14.04 -25.93
N LEU A 38 11.41 -13.94 -27.22
CA LEU A 38 10.05 -14.00 -27.75
C LEU A 38 9.95 -15.10 -28.80
N PHE A 39 9.31 -16.21 -28.45
CA PHE A 39 9.16 -17.37 -29.33
C PHE A 39 7.68 -17.67 -29.57
N ASP A 40 7.29 -17.62 -30.84
CA ASP A 40 5.96 -17.93 -31.33
C ASP A 40 6.02 -19.17 -32.24
N PHE A 41 4.97 -19.99 -32.14
CA PHE A 41 4.79 -21.21 -32.91
C PHE A 41 3.31 -21.51 -33.16
N GLU A 42 2.48 -20.47 -33.19
CA GLU A 42 1.06 -20.55 -33.55
C GLU A 42 0.84 -20.56 -35.08
N ARG A 43 -0.31 -21.09 -35.51
CA ARG A 43 -0.71 -21.20 -36.92
C ARG A 43 -1.61 -20.03 -37.35
N TRP A 44 -1.11 -18.79 -37.26
CA TRP A 44 -1.90 -17.57 -37.50
C TRP A 44 -2.67 -17.54 -38.83
N ASP A 45 -2.06 -17.96 -39.93
CA ASP A 45 -2.71 -17.98 -41.26
C ASP A 45 -4.00 -18.82 -41.28
N GLU A 46 -4.05 -19.90 -40.49
CA GLU A 46 -5.22 -20.78 -40.38
C GLU A 46 -6.38 -20.04 -39.71
N TYR A 47 -6.10 -19.42 -38.56
CA TYR A 47 -7.12 -18.76 -37.74
C TYR A 47 -7.56 -17.40 -38.29
N ASN A 48 -6.65 -16.65 -38.92
CA ASN A 48 -6.97 -15.38 -39.55
C ASN A 48 -7.97 -15.52 -40.69
N ALA A 49 -8.00 -16.67 -41.37
CA ALA A 49 -8.89 -16.91 -42.51
C ALA A 49 -10.38 -16.89 -42.13
N GLU A 50 -10.70 -17.10 -40.85
CA GLU A 50 -12.07 -17.20 -40.35
C GLU A 50 -12.59 -15.91 -39.69
N ILE A 51 -11.70 -14.94 -39.46
CA ILE A 51 -12.02 -13.70 -38.75
C ILE A 51 -12.26 -12.56 -39.73
N ASN A 52 -13.36 -11.85 -39.56
CA ASN A 52 -13.70 -10.67 -40.35
C ASN A 52 -13.86 -9.44 -39.46
N CYS A 53 -12.92 -8.49 -39.57
CA CYS A 53 -12.95 -7.24 -38.80
C CYS A 53 -13.94 -6.25 -39.41
N ASP A 54 -14.99 -5.93 -38.65
CA ASP A 54 -16.04 -5.00 -39.05
C ASP A 54 -15.76 -3.56 -38.59
N GLU A 55 -16.66 -2.62 -38.92
CA GLU A 55 -16.52 -1.21 -38.57
C GLU A 55 -16.50 -0.97 -37.05
N ARG A 56 -17.25 -1.77 -36.27
CA ARG A 56 -17.24 -1.69 -34.80
C ARG A 56 -15.87 -2.07 -34.25
N SER A 57 -15.30 -3.17 -34.72
CA SER A 57 -14.02 -3.70 -34.23
C SER A 57 -12.91 -2.67 -34.31
N LEU A 58 -12.93 -1.76 -35.30
CA LEU A 58 -11.93 -0.70 -35.42
C LEU A 58 -11.87 0.22 -34.20
N THR A 59 -12.99 0.48 -33.51
CA THR A 59 -13.04 1.47 -32.41
C THR A 59 -13.63 0.93 -31.10
N ALA A 60 -13.72 -0.40 -30.99
CA ALA A 60 -14.20 -1.11 -29.82
C ALA A 60 -13.41 -2.42 -29.64
N ARG A 61 -13.24 -2.83 -28.38
CA ARG A 61 -12.69 -4.16 -28.06
C ARG A 61 -13.76 -5.22 -28.33
N THR A 62 -13.45 -6.18 -29.18
CA THR A 62 -14.29 -7.36 -29.44
C THR A 62 -14.36 -8.24 -28.19
N GLU A 63 -15.40 -9.04 -28.08
CA GLU A 63 -15.64 -9.89 -26.92
C GLU A 63 -14.60 -11.01 -26.78
N ASP A 64 -14.09 -11.52 -27.91
CA ASP A 64 -13.11 -12.61 -27.97
C ASP A 64 -11.65 -12.13 -28.17
N GLY A 65 -11.43 -10.81 -28.15
CA GLY A 65 -10.11 -10.20 -28.35
C GLY A 65 -9.61 -10.19 -29.81
N SER A 66 -10.40 -10.66 -30.76
CA SER A 66 -10.05 -10.63 -32.18
C SER A 66 -9.94 -9.20 -32.73
N CYS A 67 -9.29 -9.06 -33.88
CA CYS A 67 -9.23 -7.81 -34.65
C CYS A 67 -8.54 -6.63 -33.94
N ASN A 68 -7.77 -6.84 -32.86
CA ASN A 68 -6.90 -5.79 -32.30
C ASN A 68 -5.79 -5.42 -33.30
N ASN A 69 -5.06 -6.43 -33.80
CA ASN A 69 -4.20 -6.28 -34.97
C ASN A 69 -5.00 -6.60 -36.25
N ILE A 70 -5.21 -5.63 -37.13
CA ILE A 70 -6.00 -5.82 -38.36
C ILE A 70 -5.27 -6.70 -39.40
N GLU A 71 -3.94 -6.72 -39.37
CA GLU A 71 -3.13 -7.57 -40.27
C GLU A 71 -3.04 -9.01 -39.78
N ASN A 72 -3.22 -9.23 -38.48
CA ASN A 72 -3.23 -10.53 -37.82
C ASN A 72 -4.43 -10.62 -36.86
N PRO A 73 -5.66 -10.75 -37.37
CA PRO A 73 -6.88 -10.58 -36.58
C PRO A 73 -7.11 -11.63 -35.48
N ALA A 74 -6.40 -12.75 -35.48
CA ALA A 74 -6.41 -13.72 -34.39
C ALA A 74 -5.43 -13.39 -33.25
N GLU A 75 -4.53 -12.42 -33.44
CA GLU A 75 -3.49 -12.07 -32.44
C GLU A 75 -4.13 -11.69 -31.11
N GLY A 76 -3.65 -12.34 -30.04
CA GLY A 76 -4.12 -12.14 -28.67
C GLY A 76 -5.58 -12.52 -28.38
N SER A 77 -6.31 -13.10 -29.33
CA SER A 77 -7.67 -13.58 -29.10
C SER A 77 -7.70 -14.79 -28.15
N VAL A 78 -8.88 -15.11 -27.63
CA VAL A 78 -9.13 -16.36 -26.91
C VAL A 78 -8.78 -17.59 -27.77
N ASP A 79 -8.49 -18.72 -27.11
CA ASP A 79 -8.13 -20.01 -27.70
C ASP A 79 -6.91 -19.94 -28.63
N ARG A 80 -5.99 -19.00 -28.35
CA ARG A 80 -4.65 -18.96 -28.93
C ARG A 80 -3.63 -19.55 -27.96
N ARG A 81 -2.55 -20.08 -28.53
CA ARG A 81 -1.49 -20.71 -27.75
C ARG A 81 -0.77 -19.70 -26.87
N PHE A 82 -0.39 -20.13 -25.67
CA PHE A 82 0.66 -19.44 -24.92
C PHE A 82 1.97 -19.46 -25.71
N GLY A 83 2.60 -18.30 -25.84
CA GLY A 83 3.96 -18.17 -26.37
C GLY A 83 5.01 -18.67 -25.39
N ARG A 84 6.29 -18.51 -25.73
CA ARG A 84 7.41 -18.82 -24.84
C ARG A 84 8.40 -17.65 -24.73
N ASN A 85 9.00 -17.53 -23.55
CA ASN A 85 10.14 -16.65 -23.29
C ASN A 85 11.50 -17.36 -23.23
N VAL A 86 11.49 -18.67 -23.46
CA VAL A 86 12.68 -19.54 -23.51
C VAL A 86 12.70 -20.29 -24.84
N GLU A 87 13.88 -20.77 -25.25
CA GLU A 87 14.01 -21.53 -26.49
C GLU A 87 13.07 -22.76 -26.50
N LEU A 88 12.49 -23.07 -27.66
CA LEU A 88 11.46 -24.12 -27.77
C LEU A 88 11.99 -25.54 -27.49
N ASP A 89 13.29 -25.77 -27.65
CA ASP A 89 13.92 -27.07 -27.41
C ASP A 89 14.11 -27.38 -25.91
N VAL A 90 14.21 -26.34 -25.07
CA VAL A 90 14.21 -26.46 -23.61
C VAL A 90 12.82 -26.39 -22.98
N ALA A 91 11.78 -26.05 -23.76
CA ALA A 91 10.41 -25.88 -23.31
C ALA A 91 9.58 -27.19 -23.29
N GLN A 92 10.24 -28.36 -23.27
CA GLN A 92 9.58 -29.67 -23.28
C GLN A 92 9.03 -30.02 -21.89
N GLY A 93 7.76 -30.43 -21.83
CA GLY A 93 7.12 -30.88 -20.60
C GLY A 93 7.78 -32.15 -20.03
N GLU A 94 7.96 -32.19 -18.71
CA GLU A 94 8.48 -33.38 -18.04
C GLU A 94 7.46 -34.52 -18.03
N THR A 95 7.93 -35.75 -18.18
CA THR A 95 7.08 -36.95 -18.20
C THR A 95 7.64 -38.05 -17.31
N GLY A 96 6.81 -39.05 -16.98
CA GLY A 96 7.20 -40.20 -16.18
C GLY A 96 7.73 -39.81 -14.80
N ASP A 97 8.81 -40.47 -14.37
CA ASP A 97 9.40 -40.27 -13.04
C ASP A 97 9.97 -38.86 -12.84
N MET A 98 10.42 -38.19 -13.91
CA MET A 98 11.03 -36.85 -13.82
C MET A 98 10.02 -35.81 -13.34
N LEU A 99 8.79 -35.86 -13.88
CA LEU A 99 7.67 -34.98 -13.51
C LEU A 99 7.41 -35.00 -12.00
N LEU A 100 7.63 -36.14 -11.36
CA LEU A 100 7.37 -36.36 -9.93
C LEU A 100 8.64 -36.35 -9.07
N THR A 101 9.80 -35.98 -9.64
CA THR A 101 11.09 -35.97 -8.94
C THR A 101 11.69 -34.56 -8.86
N PRO A 102 12.01 -34.05 -7.66
CA PRO A 102 11.63 -34.60 -6.35
C PRO A 102 10.12 -34.56 -6.12
N ASN A 103 9.65 -35.32 -5.12
CA ASN A 103 8.24 -35.45 -4.80
C ASN A 103 7.63 -34.07 -4.47
N PRO A 104 6.63 -33.58 -5.23
CA PRO A 104 6.07 -32.23 -5.04
C PRO A 104 5.47 -31.97 -3.66
N ARG A 105 4.91 -32.99 -3.00
CA ARG A 105 4.38 -32.87 -1.63
C ARG A 105 5.48 -32.82 -0.58
N ASP A 106 6.59 -33.53 -0.76
CA ASP A 106 7.75 -33.39 0.13
C ASP A 106 8.32 -31.96 0.05
N ILE A 107 8.41 -31.38 -1.15
CA ILE A 107 8.80 -29.97 -1.33
C ILE A 107 7.80 -29.02 -0.65
N SER A 108 6.50 -29.22 -0.90
CA SER A 108 5.42 -28.45 -0.27
C SER A 108 5.52 -28.46 1.26
N ASN A 109 5.70 -29.65 1.84
CA ASN A 109 5.78 -29.85 3.28
C ASN A 109 7.05 -29.31 3.92
N ALA A 110 8.18 -29.41 3.25
CA ALA A 110 9.47 -29.11 3.85
C ALA A 110 9.86 -27.64 3.75
N ILE A 111 9.52 -26.95 2.66
CA ILE A 111 10.04 -25.59 2.39
C ILE A 111 9.03 -24.60 1.81
N MET A 112 7.82 -25.01 1.43
CA MET A 112 6.83 -24.06 0.85
C MET A 112 5.92 -23.46 1.92
N GLY A 113 5.32 -24.32 2.75
CA GLY A 113 4.25 -23.88 3.65
C GLY A 113 4.68 -23.01 4.81
N ARG A 114 3.74 -22.18 5.26
CA ARG A 114 3.95 -21.18 6.29
C ARG A 114 3.95 -21.78 7.69
N ASP A 115 5.06 -21.61 8.40
CA ASP A 115 5.14 -21.80 9.85
C ASP A 115 4.94 -20.48 10.61
N GLU A 116 5.71 -19.45 10.23
CA GLU A 116 5.58 -18.07 10.72
C GLU A 116 5.18 -17.15 9.56
N PHE A 117 4.20 -16.26 9.79
CA PHE A 117 3.79 -15.31 8.77
C PHE A 117 4.88 -14.28 8.49
N LYS A 118 5.41 -14.27 7.27
CA LYS A 118 6.39 -13.28 6.81
C LYS A 118 5.66 -12.17 6.05
N PRO A 119 5.49 -10.95 6.58
CA PRO A 119 4.73 -9.89 5.92
C PRO A 119 5.49 -9.25 4.75
N ALA A 120 4.77 -8.73 3.75
CA ALA A 120 5.31 -7.84 2.72
C ALA A 120 5.05 -6.36 3.12
N PRO A 121 6.05 -5.64 3.65
CA PRO A 121 5.83 -4.34 4.30
C PRO A 121 5.55 -3.19 3.32
N THR A 122 5.80 -3.37 2.02
CA THR A 122 5.55 -2.33 1.01
C THR A 122 4.14 -2.38 0.43
N LEU A 123 3.38 -3.43 0.73
CA LEU A 123 2.06 -3.71 0.17
C LEU A 123 1.00 -3.79 1.26
N ASN A 124 -0.24 -3.51 0.89
CA ASN A 124 -1.42 -3.89 1.66
C ASN A 124 -2.15 -5.09 1.03
N PHE A 125 -3.20 -5.57 1.69
CA PHE A 125 -3.89 -6.78 1.27
C PHE A 125 -4.78 -6.57 0.04
N ILE A 126 -5.13 -5.32 -0.29
CA ILE A 126 -5.75 -4.98 -1.58
C ILE A 126 -4.84 -5.41 -2.73
N ALA A 127 -3.52 -5.24 -2.60
CA ALA A 127 -2.57 -5.61 -3.63
C ALA A 127 -2.58 -7.10 -3.96
N ALA A 128 -2.84 -7.97 -2.97
CA ALA A 128 -2.96 -9.41 -3.17
C ALA A 128 -4.25 -9.78 -3.92
N ALA A 129 -5.37 -9.15 -3.58
CA ALA A 129 -6.62 -9.34 -4.30
C ALA A 129 -6.54 -8.80 -5.73
N TRP A 130 -5.91 -7.62 -5.91
CA TRP A 130 -5.72 -6.98 -7.20
C TRP A 130 -5.00 -7.88 -8.18
N ILE A 131 -3.91 -8.54 -7.73
CA ILE A 131 -3.14 -9.32 -8.70
C ILE A 131 -3.89 -10.56 -9.17
N GLN A 132 -4.67 -11.21 -8.31
CA GLN A 132 -5.54 -12.31 -8.76
C GLN A 132 -6.62 -11.80 -9.73
N PHE A 133 -7.25 -10.66 -9.40
CA PHE A 133 -8.22 -10.00 -10.28
C PHE A 133 -7.66 -9.71 -11.67
N MET A 134 -6.39 -9.30 -11.77
CA MET A 134 -5.71 -9.11 -13.05
C MET A 134 -5.37 -10.43 -13.75
N THR A 135 -4.93 -11.47 -13.03
CA THR A 135 -4.66 -12.78 -13.67
C THR A 135 -5.90 -13.41 -14.29
N HIS A 136 -7.09 -13.12 -13.74
CA HIS A 136 -8.38 -13.53 -14.32
C HIS A 136 -8.76 -12.77 -15.60
N ASP A 137 -8.10 -11.64 -15.90
CA ASP A 137 -8.18 -11.00 -17.22
C ASP A 137 -7.26 -11.74 -18.20
N TRP A 138 -6.06 -12.04 -17.75
CA TRP A 138 -4.96 -12.38 -18.64
C TRP A 138 -4.93 -13.83 -19.11
N PHE A 139 -5.14 -14.79 -18.20
CA PHE A 139 -4.88 -16.18 -18.55
C PHE A 139 -5.69 -17.22 -17.79
N SER A 140 -6.04 -18.29 -18.50
CA SER A 140 -6.56 -19.53 -17.94
C SER A 140 -6.15 -20.70 -18.83
N HIS A 141 -5.65 -21.78 -18.21
CA HIS A 141 -5.43 -23.08 -18.86
C HIS A 141 -6.65 -24.00 -18.75
N GLY A 142 -7.77 -23.48 -18.23
CA GLY A 142 -9.00 -24.23 -17.99
C GLY A 142 -8.92 -25.24 -16.84
N GLN A 143 -9.94 -26.10 -16.79
CA GLN A 143 -10.21 -26.99 -15.66
C GLN A 143 -9.46 -28.33 -15.70
N GLY A 144 -8.65 -28.55 -16.74
CA GLY A 144 -7.90 -29.78 -16.99
C GLY A 144 -8.77 -30.99 -17.36
N SER A 145 -8.12 -32.10 -17.68
CA SER A 145 -8.78 -33.35 -18.09
C SER A 145 -9.66 -33.93 -16.98
N THR A 146 -10.84 -34.42 -17.33
CA THR A 146 -11.73 -35.13 -16.39
C THR A 146 -11.44 -36.62 -16.30
N ASP A 147 -10.66 -37.17 -17.23
CA ASP A 147 -10.39 -38.60 -17.39
C ASP A 147 -8.89 -38.95 -17.25
N ASP A 148 -7.99 -37.95 -17.21
CA ASP A 148 -6.54 -38.14 -17.09
C ASP A 148 -5.97 -37.36 -15.90
N TYR A 149 -5.29 -38.08 -15.02
CA TYR A 149 -4.81 -37.59 -13.73
C TYR A 149 -3.32 -37.93 -13.54
N ILE A 150 -2.60 -36.98 -12.97
CA ILE A 150 -1.25 -37.14 -12.41
C ILE A 150 -1.44 -37.60 -10.96
N GLU A 151 -1.08 -38.85 -10.69
CA GLU A 151 -1.06 -39.43 -9.35
C GLU A 151 0.35 -39.36 -8.78
N PHE A 152 0.49 -38.94 -7.53
CA PHE A 152 1.76 -38.98 -6.82
C PHE A 152 1.58 -39.41 -5.36
N ASP A 153 2.54 -40.17 -4.85
CA ASP A 153 2.51 -40.72 -3.50
C ASP A 153 2.76 -39.63 -2.45
N LEU A 154 2.08 -39.74 -1.30
CA LEU A 154 2.39 -38.94 -0.12
C LEU A 154 3.71 -39.42 0.51
N PRO A 155 4.60 -38.51 0.96
CA PRO A 155 5.84 -38.89 1.63
C PRO A 155 5.55 -39.63 2.95
N ALA A 156 6.46 -40.51 3.39
CA ALA A 156 6.21 -41.42 4.51
C ALA A 156 5.93 -40.72 5.86
N ASN A 157 6.37 -39.48 6.01
CA ASN A 157 6.16 -38.62 7.17
C ASN A 157 5.00 -37.61 6.99
N ASP A 158 4.25 -37.68 5.88
CA ASP A 158 3.08 -36.83 5.66
C ASP A 158 2.00 -37.13 6.72
N PRO A 159 1.32 -36.10 7.28
CA PRO A 159 0.21 -36.30 8.19
C PRO A 159 -0.90 -37.21 7.63
N ASP A 160 -1.08 -37.22 6.31
CA ASP A 160 -2.09 -38.01 5.61
C ASP A 160 -1.56 -39.34 5.05
N ALA A 161 -0.34 -39.76 5.41
CA ALA A 161 0.26 -41.02 4.93
C ALA A 161 -0.30 -42.28 5.64
N PRO A 162 -0.39 -43.43 4.94
CA PRO A 162 -0.08 -43.62 3.52
C PRO A 162 -1.26 -43.22 2.61
N GLY A 163 -0.95 -42.63 1.45
CA GLY A 163 -1.96 -42.24 0.46
C GLY A 163 -1.36 -41.72 -0.85
N THR A 164 -2.23 -41.36 -1.80
CA THR A 164 -1.87 -40.67 -3.06
C THR A 164 -2.68 -39.40 -3.18
N MET A 165 -2.11 -38.41 -3.87
CA MET A 165 -2.82 -37.22 -4.35
C MET A 165 -2.96 -37.27 -5.86
N SER A 166 -4.04 -36.68 -6.36
CA SER A 166 -4.44 -36.73 -7.76
C SER A 166 -4.66 -35.32 -8.30
N ILE A 167 -4.09 -35.01 -9.45
CA ILE A 167 -4.21 -33.72 -10.13
C ILE A 167 -4.64 -33.97 -11.57
N ARG A 168 -5.69 -33.30 -12.04
CA ARG A 168 -6.11 -33.37 -13.45
C ARG A 168 -4.99 -32.89 -14.37
N ARG A 169 -4.69 -33.59 -15.47
CA ARG A 169 -3.70 -33.06 -16.44
C ARG A 169 -4.17 -31.78 -17.10
N THR A 170 -3.22 -30.90 -17.43
CA THR A 170 -3.50 -29.78 -18.34
C THR A 170 -3.82 -30.37 -19.72
N ILE A 171 -4.79 -29.80 -20.45
CA ILE A 171 -5.17 -30.29 -21.78
C ILE A 171 -4.25 -29.62 -22.81
N PRO A 172 -3.36 -30.36 -23.51
CA PRO A 172 -2.57 -29.79 -24.59
C PRO A 172 -3.48 -29.39 -25.76
N ASP A 173 -3.02 -28.47 -26.60
CA ASP A 173 -3.73 -28.03 -27.79
C ASP A 173 -4.18 -29.24 -28.63
N PRO A 174 -5.51 -29.50 -28.72
CA PRO A 174 -6.04 -30.67 -29.40
C PRO A 174 -5.90 -30.60 -30.92
N THR A 175 -5.52 -29.43 -31.45
CA THR A 175 -5.35 -29.17 -32.89
C THR A 175 -3.91 -29.38 -33.37
N ARG A 176 -3.01 -29.80 -32.47
CA ARG A 176 -1.61 -30.11 -32.80
C ARG A 176 -1.49 -31.07 -33.99
N THR A 177 -0.54 -30.79 -34.88
CA THR A 177 -0.34 -31.51 -36.14
C THR A 177 0.90 -32.41 -36.12
N GLN A 178 0.91 -33.44 -36.98
CA GLN A 178 2.07 -34.33 -37.17
C GLN A 178 3.35 -33.57 -37.60
N ALA A 179 3.20 -32.46 -38.32
CA ALA A 179 4.34 -31.67 -38.77
C ALA A 179 5.08 -31.01 -37.58
N GLU A 180 4.34 -30.63 -36.54
CA GLU A 180 4.89 -30.05 -35.32
C GLU A 180 5.60 -31.11 -34.48
N ASP A 181 5.05 -32.34 -34.45
CA ASP A 181 5.72 -33.50 -33.84
C ASP A 181 7.03 -33.84 -34.56
N ASP A 182 7.00 -33.88 -35.89
CA ASP A 182 8.17 -34.16 -36.73
C ASP A 182 9.25 -33.07 -36.59
N ALA A 183 8.84 -31.83 -36.27
CA ALA A 183 9.72 -30.71 -35.98
C ALA A 183 10.24 -30.68 -34.53
N GLY A 184 9.72 -31.55 -33.66
CA GLY A 184 10.12 -31.64 -32.25
C GLY A 184 9.68 -30.42 -31.42
N LEU A 185 8.59 -29.75 -31.79
CA LEU A 185 8.07 -28.62 -31.02
C LEU A 185 7.54 -29.08 -29.65
N PRO A 186 7.60 -28.24 -28.60
CA PRO A 186 7.01 -28.58 -27.30
C PRO A 186 5.49 -28.64 -27.41
N ASP A 187 4.84 -29.31 -26.46
CA ASP A 187 3.39 -29.23 -26.32
C ASP A 187 2.96 -27.77 -26.11
N ALA A 188 1.88 -27.40 -26.78
CA ALA A 188 1.25 -26.08 -26.66
C ALA A 188 -0.01 -26.19 -25.80
N TYR A 189 -0.39 -25.09 -25.16
CA TYR A 189 -1.61 -24.99 -24.39
C TYR A 189 -2.37 -23.74 -24.81
N LEU A 190 -3.69 -23.84 -24.88
CA LEU A 190 -4.57 -22.73 -25.25
C LEU A 190 -4.87 -21.87 -24.04
N ASN A 191 -4.96 -20.57 -24.25
CA ASN A 191 -5.51 -19.63 -23.28
C ASN A 191 -7.03 -19.54 -23.45
N GLU A 192 -7.80 -19.92 -22.44
CA GLU A 192 -9.26 -19.78 -22.44
C GLU A 192 -9.72 -18.33 -22.18
N ASN A 193 -8.78 -17.43 -21.87
CA ASN A 193 -8.99 -15.98 -21.81
C ASN A 193 -8.40 -15.28 -23.03
N THR A 194 -8.78 -14.03 -23.24
CA THR A 194 -8.05 -13.15 -24.16
C THR A 194 -6.66 -12.84 -23.59
N HIS A 195 -5.64 -12.75 -24.45
CA HIS A 195 -4.29 -12.36 -23.99
C HIS A 195 -4.17 -10.84 -23.76
N TRP A 196 -5.10 -10.07 -24.34
CA TRP A 196 -5.15 -8.63 -24.20
C TRP A 196 -5.48 -8.22 -22.78
N TRP A 197 -5.04 -7.02 -22.41
CA TRP A 197 -5.50 -6.40 -21.19
C TRP A 197 -6.80 -5.65 -21.51
N ASP A 198 -7.94 -6.35 -21.49
CA ASP A 198 -9.20 -5.82 -22.01
C ASP A 198 -10.35 -5.78 -20.99
N GLY A 199 -10.06 -6.15 -19.75
CA GLY A 199 -11.04 -6.22 -18.68
C GLY A 199 -11.91 -7.48 -18.74
N SER A 200 -11.46 -8.55 -19.40
CA SER A 200 -12.24 -9.77 -19.63
C SER A 200 -12.67 -10.46 -18.33
N GLN A 201 -11.99 -10.24 -17.20
CA GLN A 201 -12.46 -10.67 -15.90
C GLN A 201 -13.85 -10.08 -15.56
N ILE A 202 -14.15 -8.88 -16.04
CA ILE A 202 -15.46 -8.24 -15.91
C ILE A 202 -16.35 -8.58 -17.10
N TYR A 203 -15.83 -8.49 -18.33
CA TYR A 203 -16.63 -8.50 -19.56
C TYR A 203 -16.80 -9.88 -20.22
N GLY A 204 -16.03 -10.87 -19.78
CA GLY A 204 -15.93 -12.19 -20.41
C GLY A 204 -15.04 -12.19 -21.66
N SER A 205 -14.63 -13.38 -22.08
CA SER A 205 -13.85 -13.62 -23.30
C SER A 205 -14.68 -14.15 -24.47
N ASP A 206 -16.02 -14.05 -24.37
CA ASP A 206 -16.94 -14.45 -25.43
C ASP A 206 -18.24 -13.61 -25.41
N LEU A 207 -18.94 -13.60 -26.54
CA LEU A 207 -20.15 -12.80 -26.74
C LEU A 207 -21.33 -13.25 -25.86
N ALA A 208 -21.45 -14.53 -25.54
CA ALA A 208 -22.55 -15.02 -24.70
C ALA A 208 -22.36 -14.56 -23.24
N THR A 209 -21.14 -14.67 -22.71
CA THR A 209 -20.79 -14.16 -21.38
C THR A 209 -20.97 -12.65 -21.30
N SER A 210 -20.40 -11.89 -22.25
CA SER A 210 -20.56 -10.43 -22.36
C SER A 210 -22.04 -10.01 -22.41
N ASN A 211 -22.89 -10.73 -23.17
CA ASN A 211 -24.32 -10.43 -23.22
C ASN A 211 -25.05 -10.77 -21.91
N SER A 212 -24.58 -11.76 -21.15
CA SER A 212 -25.26 -12.21 -19.92
C SER A 212 -25.14 -11.20 -18.77
N ILE A 213 -24.11 -10.37 -18.78
CA ILE A 213 -23.84 -9.36 -17.74
C ILE A 213 -24.41 -7.97 -18.09
N ARG A 214 -24.82 -7.73 -19.33
CA ARG A 214 -25.25 -6.40 -19.80
C ARG A 214 -26.70 -6.10 -19.48
N GLU A 215 -26.97 -4.85 -19.08
CA GLU A 215 -28.33 -4.34 -18.89
C GLU A 215 -29.01 -4.06 -20.25
N PHE A 216 -28.22 -3.84 -21.30
CA PHE A 216 -28.65 -3.36 -22.63
C PHE A 216 -29.43 -2.03 -22.57
N GLN A 217 -29.13 -1.23 -21.54
CA GLN A 217 -29.64 0.10 -21.37
C GLN A 217 -28.53 1.05 -20.91
N GLY A 218 -28.35 2.16 -21.62
CA GLY A 218 -27.40 3.21 -21.26
C GLY A 218 -25.92 2.79 -21.30
N GLY A 219 -25.61 1.66 -21.94
CA GLY A 219 -24.27 1.07 -21.97
C GLY A 219 -23.87 0.37 -20.68
N ARG A 220 -24.81 0.11 -19.76
CA ARG A 220 -24.54 -0.37 -18.40
C ARG A 220 -24.39 -1.88 -18.29
N LEU A 221 -23.68 -2.30 -17.25
CA LEU A 221 -23.67 -3.65 -16.70
C LEU A 221 -24.76 -3.82 -15.64
N THR A 222 -25.30 -5.03 -15.55
CA THR A 222 -26.38 -5.39 -14.63
C THR A 222 -25.88 -5.35 -13.18
N VAL A 223 -26.59 -4.59 -12.35
CA VAL A 223 -26.40 -4.52 -10.90
C VAL A 223 -27.75 -4.60 -10.20
N ASN A 224 -27.76 -5.02 -8.94
CA ASN A 224 -28.94 -4.93 -8.09
C ASN A 224 -29.25 -3.45 -7.74
N ALA A 225 -30.42 -3.21 -7.12
CA ALA A 225 -30.87 -1.84 -6.81
C ALA A 225 -29.97 -1.10 -5.79
N ASP A 226 -29.19 -1.85 -5.00
CA ASP A 226 -28.20 -1.35 -4.05
C ASP A 226 -26.79 -1.21 -4.64
N GLY A 227 -26.59 -1.58 -5.91
CA GLY A 227 -25.29 -1.56 -6.59
C GLY A 227 -24.42 -2.80 -6.36
N SER A 228 -24.93 -3.84 -5.69
CA SER A 228 -24.27 -5.15 -5.60
C SER A 228 -24.39 -5.94 -6.91
N LEU A 229 -23.54 -6.95 -7.08
CA LEU A 229 -23.60 -7.82 -8.26
C LEU A 229 -24.71 -8.87 -8.12
N PRO A 230 -25.45 -9.18 -9.20
CA PRO A 230 -26.34 -10.34 -9.21
C PRO A 230 -25.54 -11.63 -9.03
N THR A 231 -26.06 -12.58 -8.26
CA THR A 231 -25.41 -13.88 -8.00
C THR A 231 -26.10 -15.03 -8.72
N GLU A 232 -25.33 -16.05 -9.10
CA GLU A 232 -25.89 -17.30 -9.62
C GLU A 232 -26.56 -18.07 -8.48
N PHE A 233 -27.78 -18.55 -8.73
CA PHE A 233 -28.68 -19.05 -7.69
C PHE A 233 -28.12 -20.25 -6.89
N MET A 234 -27.36 -21.15 -7.53
CA MET A 234 -26.87 -22.38 -6.89
C MET A 234 -25.54 -22.19 -6.17
N SER A 235 -24.62 -21.44 -6.76
CA SER A 235 -23.26 -21.23 -6.23
C SER A 235 -23.17 -20.02 -5.30
N GLY A 236 -24.05 -19.03 -5.46
CA GLY A 236 -23.98 -17.75 -4.76
C GLY A 236 -22.85 -16.84 -5.25
N VAL A 237 -22.11 -17.24 -6.30
CA VAL A 237 -21.01 -16.44 -6.87
C VAL A 237 -21.58 -15.38 -7.82
N PRO A 238 -21.00 -14.16 -7.86
CA PRO A 238 -21.40 -13.13 -8.81
C PRO A 238 -21.41 -13.57 -10.28
N VAL A 239 -22.41 -13.08 -11.01
CA VAL A 239 -22.49 -13.18 -12.47
C VAL A 239 -21.63 -12.08 -13.06
N THR A 240 -20.45 -12.45 -13.57
CA THR A 240 -19.45 -11.54 -14.14
C THR A 240 -18.68 -12.27 -15.26
N GLY A 241 -17.66 -11.63 -15.83
CA GLY A 241 -16.88 -12.18 -16.94
C GLY A 241 -16.11 -13.45 -16.61
N PHE A 242 -15.67 -13.59 -15.36
CA PHE A 242 -14.93 -14.74 -14.85
C PHE A 242 -15.34 -15.06 -13.40
N ASN A 243 -15.59 -16.33 -13.06
CA ASN A 243 -16.11 -16.71 -11.74
C ASN A 243 -15.45 -17.95 -11.09
N ASP A 244 -14.32 -18.42 -11.61
CA ASP A 244 -13.58 -19.54 -11.02
C ASP A 244 -12.70 -19.11 -9.82
N ASN A 245 -12.41 -20.05 -8.90
CA ASN A 245 -11.53 -19.86 -7.74
C ASN A 245 -11.84 -18.59 -6.91
N TRP A 246 -13.13 -18.39 -6.63
CA TRP A 246 -13.66 -17.13 -6.10
C TRP A 246 -13.45 -16.95 -4.58
N TRP A 247 -13.20 -15.71 -4.16
CA TRP A 247 -13.15 -15.32 -2.74
C TRP A 247 -13.49 -13.84 -2.53
N LEU A 248 -13.59 -13.41 -1.27
CA LEU A 248 -13.98 -12.05 -0.88
C LEU A 248 -13.22 -10.93 -1.59
N GLY A 249 -11.90 -11.03 -1.74
CA GLY A 249 -11.10 -10.01 -2.43
C GLY A 249 -11.52 -9.79 -3.89
N LEU A 250 -11.92 -10.86 -4.60
CA LEU A 250 -12.46 -10.76 -5.96
C LEU A 250 -13.86 -10.13 -5.98
N SER A 251 -14.70 -10.47 -5.01
CA SER A 251 -16.04 -9.86 -4.86
C SER A 251 -15.94 -8.35 -4.71
N MET A 252 -15.05 -7.89 -3.83
CA MET A 252 -14.77 -6.47 -3.63
C MET A 252 -14.35 -5.77 -4.93
N LEU A 253 -13.40 -6.35 -5.68
CA LEU A 253 -12.85 -5.74 -6.89
C LEU A 253 -13.81 -5.77 -8.09
N HIS A 254 -14.51 -6.89 -8.32
CA HIS A 254 -15.50 -6.96 -9.40
C HIS A 254 -16.65 -5.99 -9.14
N GLN A 255 -17.18 -5.90 -7.92
CA GLN A 255 -18.20 -4.92 -7.59
C GLN A 255 -17.70 -3.49 -7.80
N LEU A 256 -16.48 -3.17 -7.36
CA LEU A 256 -15.88 -1.85 -7.55
C LEU A 256 -15.82 -1.45 -9.03
N PHE A 257 -15.27 -2.32 -9.89
CA PHE A 257 -15.04 -1.97 -11.29
C PHE A 257 -16.26 -2.13 -12.19
N VAL A 258 -17.27 -2.91 -11.80
CA VAL A 258 -18.60 -2.88 -12.44
C VAL A 258 -19.32 -1.57 -12.12
N ASN A 259 -19.27 -1.11 -10.87
CA ASN A 259 -19.85 0.18 -10.49
C ASN A 259 -19.08 1.34 -11.13
N GLU A 260 -17.77 1.21 -11.31
CA GLU A 260 -16.97 2.17 -12.06
C GLU A 260 -17.33 2.21 -13.55
N HIS A 261 -17.51 1.05 -14.20
CA HIS A 261 -18.02 0.98 -15.57
C HIS A 261 -19.36 1.72 -15.71
N ASN A 262 -20.30 1.48 -14.78
CA ASN A 262 -21.60 2.11 -14.80
C ASN A 262 -21.52 3.64 -14.58
N ALA A 263 -20.61 4.12 -13.73
CA ALA A 263 -20.35 5.55 -13.56
C ALA A 263 -19.79 6.20 -14.84
N ILE A 264 -18.89 5.50 -15.54
CA ILE A 264 -18.37 5.93 -16.84
C ILE A 264 -19.49 5.95 -17.90
N ALA A 265 -20.32 4.89 -17.96
CA ALA A 265 -21.44 4.81 -18.89
C ALA A 265 -22.45 5.94 -18.67
N ASP A 266 -22.78 6.27 -17.41
CA ASP A 266 -23.67 7.39 -17.06
C ASP A 266 -23.08 8.75 -17.46
N MET A 267 -21.77 8.93 -17.26
CA MET A 267 -21.03 10.12 -17.72
C MET A 267 -21.11 10.24 -19.24
N LEU A 268 -20.88 9.15 -19.98
CA LEU A 268 -20.94 9.14 -21.44
C LEU A 268 -22.36 9.39 -21.95
N ALA A 269 -23.37 8.76 -21.36
CA ALA A 269 -24.78 8.96 -21.73
C ALA A 269 -25.22 10.41 -21.51
N SER A 270 -24.70 11.08 -20.48
CA SER A 270 -24.97 12.48 -20.18
C SER A 270 -24.34 13.43 -21.20
N ASN A 271 -23.12 13.16 -21.66
CA ASN A 271 -22.40 13.99 -22.63
C ASN A 271 -22.77 13.68 -24.09
N TYR A 272 -23.21 12.45 -24.37
CA TYR A 272 -23.52 11.93 -25.70
C TYR A 272 -24.95 11.34 -25.80
N PRO A 273 -26.01 12.13 -25.53
CA PRO A 273 -27.38 11.62 -25.35
C PRO A 273 -28.04 11.05 -26.61
N THR A 274 -27.40 11.14 -27.78
CA THR A 274 -27.90 10.60 -29.05
C THR A 274 -27.30 9.25 -29.42
N GLN A 275 -26.27 8.80 -28.70
CA GLN A 275 -25.62 7.52 -28.95
C GLN A 275 -26.49 6.36 -28.40
N ASP A 276 -26.35 5.19 -29.00
CA ASP A 276 -27.08 4.00 -28.57
C ASP A 276 -26.36 3.23 -27.45
N ASP A 277 -27.03 2.21 -26.91
CA ASP A 277 -26.49 1.37 -25.85
C ASP A 277 -25.15 0.71 -26.20
N GLN A 278 -25.03 0.21 -27.44
CA GLN A 278 -23.84 -0.51 -27.87
C GLN A 278 -22.63 0.43 -27.92
N TRP A 279 -22.81 1.64 -28.47
CA TRP A 279 -21.75 2.63 -28.50
C TRP A 279 -21.32 3.03 -27.08
N LEU A 280 -22.27 3.25 -26.17
CA LEU A 280 -21.98 3.62 -24.78
C LEU A 280 -21.20 2.50 -24.06
N TYR A 281 -21.64 1.25 -24.21
CA TYR A 281 -20.96 0.08 -23.66
C TYR A 281 -19.53 -0.06 -24.19
N ASP A 282 -19.34 0.07 -25.51
CA ASP A 282 -18.03 -0.07 -26.15
C ASP A 282 -17.03 0.98 -25.65
N LYS A 283 -17.49 2.22 -25.46
CA LYS A 283 -16.66 3.30 -24.90
C LYS A 283 -16.41 3.13 -23.41
N ALA A 284 -17.41 2.75 -22.64
CA ALA A 284 -17.25 2.48 -21.20
C ALA A 284 -16.27 1.31 -20.96
N ARG A 285 -16.34 0.23 -21.75
CA ARG A 285 -15.39 -0.89 -21.69
C ARG A 285 -13.96 -0.43 -21.99
N LEU A 286 -13.74 0.34 -23.06
CA LEU A 286 -12.42 0.90 -23.40
C LEU A 286 -11.84 1.72 -22.25
N VAL A 287 -12.61 2.68 -21.73
CA VAL A 287 -12.19 3.57 -20.63
C VAL A 287 -11.85 2.76 -19.37
N ASN A 288 -12.73 1.84 -18.97
CA ASN A 288 -12.51 1.08 -17.73
C ASN A 288 -11.33 0.10 -17.84
N ALA A 289 -11.16 -0.55 -19.00
CA ALA A 289 -10.00 -1.41 -19.25
C ALA A 289 -8.68 -0.61 -19.24
N ALA A 290 -8.66 0.59 -19.83
CA ALA A 290 -7.51 1.48 -19.77
C ALA A 290 -7.23 2.01 -18.36
N LEU A 291 -8.27 2.32 -17.59
CA LEU A 291 -8.14 2.73 -16.20
C LEU A 291 -7.52 1.61 -15.34
N MET A 292 -7.98 0.36 -15.47
CA MET A 292 -7.37 -0.78 -14.77
C MET A 292 -5.91 -1.00 -15.18
N ALA A 293 -5.61 -0.91 -16.48
CA ALA A 293 -4.23 -1.03 -16.99
C ALA A 293 -3.32 0.08 -16.44
N LYS A 294 -3.82 1.32 -16.39
CA LYS A 294 -3.13 2.46 -15.78
C LYS A 294 -2.86 2.21 -14.30
N ILE A 295 -3.89 1.90 -13.51
CA ILE A 295 -3.78 1.65 -12.07
C ILE A 295 -2.75 0.55 -11.79
N HIS A 296 -2.78 -0.55 -12.53
CA HIS A 296 -1.79 -1.61 -12.34
C HIS A 296 -0.37 -1.14 -12.69
N THR A 297 -0.23 -0.36 -13.78
CA THR A 297 1.07 0.13 -14.26
C THR A 297 1.68 1.14 -13.30
N VAL A 298 0.92 2.14 -12.85
CA VAL A 298 1.45 3.32 -12.15
C VAL A 298 1.14 3.37 -10.65
N GLU A 299 0.32 2.44 -10.14
CA GLU A 299 0.05 2.30 -8.70
C GLU A 299 0.45 0.91 -8.18
N TRP A 300 -0.11 -0.18 -8.70
CA TRP A 300 0.17 -1.53 -8.16
C TRP A 300 1.63 -1.96 -8.37
N THR A 301 2.17 -1.79 -9.58
CA THR A 301 3.55 -2.20 -9.88
C THR A 301 4.56 -1.39 -9.04
N PRO A 302 4.47 -0.05 -8.96
CA PRO A 302 5.27 0.74 -8.02
C PRO A 302 5.17 0.33 -6.54
N ALA A 303 4.05 -0.26 -6.10
CA ALA A 303 3.93 -0.72 -4.71
C ALA A 303 4.69 -2.04 -4.45
N ILE A 304 4.69 -2.98 -5.41
CA ILE A 304 5.40 -4.26 -5.29
C ILE A 304 6.89 -4.16 -5.65
N ILE A 305 7.30 -3.17 -6.44
CA ILE A 305 8.70 -2.83 -6.71
C ILE A 305 8.96 -1.37 -6.32
N ALA A 306 8.84 -1.08 -5.02
CA ALA A 306 8.90 0.26 -4.42
C ALA A 306 10.33 0.84 -4.37
N ASN A 307 10.95 1.02 -5.53
CA ASN A 307 12.25 1.65 -5.71
C ASN A 307 12.11 2.90 -6.61
N PRO A 308 12.75 4.04 -6.29
CA PRO A 308 12.56 5.27 -7.06
C PRO A 308 12.87 5.16 -8.56
N ILE A 309 13.75 4.23 -8.95
CA ILE A 309 14.06 3.99 -10.36
C ILE A 309 12.92 3.25 -11.04
N THR A 310 12.36 2.20 -10.43
CA THR A 310 11.22 1.46 -10.99
C THR A 310 9.93 2.25 -10.92
N GLU A 311 9.68 3.00 -9.85
CA GLU A 311 8.54 3.94 -9.78
C GLU A 311 8.59 4.91 -10.96
N ARG A 312 9.78 5.45 -11.28
CA ARG A 312 9.98 6.32 -12.44
C ARG A 312 9.90 5.56 -13.77
N ALA A 313 10.38 4.33 -13.85
CA ALA A 313 10.29 3.50 -15.05
C ALA A 313 8.83 3.20 -15.40
N MET A 314 8.02 2.85 -14.40
CA MET A 314 6.60 2.58 -14.56
C MET A 314 5.80 3.83 -14.91
N TYR A 315 6.13 4.96 -14.27
CA TYR A 315 5.62 6.27 -14.66
C TYR A 315 5.94 6.57 -16.14
N ALA A 316 7.18 6.36 -16.55
CA ALA A 316 7.62 6.57 -17.92
C ALA A 316 7.00 5.57 -18.91
N ASN A 317 6.68 4.34 -18.51
CA ASN A 317 5.97 3.40 -19.37
C ASN A 317 4.58 3.92 -19.74
N TRP A 318 3.88 4.63 -18.85
CA TRP A 318 2.58 5.21 -19.17
C TRP A 318 2.71 6.57 -19.87
N TRP A 319 3.32 7.58 -19.22
CA TRP A 319 3.32 8.96 -19.72
C TRP A 319 4.61 9.40 -20.43
N GLY A 320 5.59 8.51 -20.51
CA GLY A 320 6.94 8.89 -20.90
C GLY A 320 7.66 9.70 -19.84
N LEU A 321 8.94 9.90 -20.10
CA LEU A 321 9.79 10.80 -19.34
C LEU A 321 9.31 12.25 -19.46
N ALA A 322 8.67 12.63 -20.58
CA ALA A 322 8.02 13.93 -20.68
C ALA A 322 6.81 14.08 -19.74
N GLY A 323 6.21 13.00 -19.25
CA GLY A 323 5.17 13.02 -18.22
C GLY A 323 3.82 13.64 -18.62
N ASN A 324 2.86 13.53 -17.69
CA ASN A 324 1.57 14.23 -17.74
C ASN A 324 1.75 15.72 -17.41
N THR A 325 0.72 16.54 -17.64
CA THR A 325 0.83 18.02 -17.54
C THR A 325 1.40 18.52 -16.20
N GLU A 326 1.13 17.82 -15.09
CA GLU A 326 1.53 18.21 -13.74
C GLU A 326 2.93 17.68 -13.35
N ASN A 327 3.26 16.44 -13.69
CA ASN A 327 4.56 15.83 -13.36
C ASN A 327 5.64 16.04 -14.44
N ARG A 328 5.27 16.41 -15.67
CA ARG A 328 6.23 16.89 -16.70
C ARG A 328 7.14 17.95 -16.12
N ASP A 329 6.53 18.95 -15.48
CA ASP A 329 7.25 20.11 -14.99
C ASP A 329 8.14 19.74 -13.79
N LYS A 330 7.76 18.72 -13.01
CA LYS A 330 8.57 18.13 -11.92
C LYS A 330 9.84 17.45 -12.43
N TYR A 331 9.75 16.66 -13.49
CA TYR A 331 10.89 15.89 -14.01
C TYR A 331 11.66 16.59 -15.15
N ALA A 332 11.13 17.66 -15.75
CA ALA A 332 11.79 18.44 -16.81
C ALA A 332 13.16 18.97 -16.38
N ALA A 333 13.29 19.49 -15.16
CA ALA A 333 14.56 19.98 -14.62
C ALA A 333 15.62 18.87 -14.51
N GLU A 334 15.17 17.65 -14.25
CA GLU A 334 16.03 16.46 -14.17
C GLU A 334 16.46 15.97 -15.56
N PHE A 335 15.64 16.16 -16.60
CA PHE A 335 16.02 15.92 -17.99
C PHE A 335 17.03 16.92 -18.53
N ASP A 336 16.91 18.19 -18.14
CA ASP A 336 17.92 19.20 -18.49
C ASP A 336 19.28 18.84 -17.90
N GLU A 337 19.32 18.32 -16.66
CA GLU A 337 20.53 17.83 -16.02
C GLU A 337 21.13 16.61 -16.74
N LEU A 338 20.28 15.67 -17.15
CA LEU A 338 20.67 14.50 -17.93
C LEU A 338 21.24 14.89 -19.30
N ALA A 339 20.53 15.73 -20.05
CA ALA A 339 20.94 16.18 -21.37
C ALA A 339 22.29 16.93 -21.29
N ALA A 340 22.46 17.73 -20.24
CA ALA A 340 23.73 18.38 -19.95
C ALA A 340 24.85 17.37 -19.62
N ASP A 341 24.59 16.33 -18.83
CA ASP A 341 25.59 15.29 -18.52
C ASP A 341 25.99 14.48 -19.76
N LEU A 342 25.03 13.97 -20.53
CA LEU A 342 25.26 13.16 -21.74
C LEU A 342 26.01 13.94 -22.84
N ALA A 343 25.84 15.26 -22.91
CA ALA A 343 26.57 16.10 -23.85
C ALA A 343 28.06 16.25 -23.50
N ARG A 344 28.47 15.92 -22.27
CA ARG A 344 29.87 16.02 -21.84
C ARG A 344 30.72 14.85 -22.33
N ARG A 345 31.99 15.14 -22.65
CA ARG A 345 32.99 14.11 -22.98
C ARG A 345 33.40 13.27 -21.77
N ASP A 346 33.24 13.83 -20.56
CA ASP A 346 33.47 13.20 -19.27
C ASP A 346 32.15 12.87 -18.55
N SER A 347 31.06 12.65 -19.31
CA SER A 347 29.74 12.26 -18.80
C SER A 347 29.87 11.20 -17.71
N TRP A 348 29.33 11.53 -16.54
CA TRP A 348 29.32 10.62 -15.40
C TRP A 348 28.44 9.41 -15.69
N THR A 349 27.30 9.63 -16.34
CA THR A 349 26.34 8.59 -16.73
C THR A 349 26.97 7.59 -17.69
N ARG A 350 27.68 8.07 -18.73
CA ARG A 350 28.43 7.21 -19.67
C ARG A 350 29.57 6.45 -18.98
N ARG A 351 30.19 7.05 -17.96
CA ARG A 351 31.31 6.42 -17.25
C ARG A 351 30.86 5.31 -16.30
N ILE A 352 29.73 5.48 -15.62
CA ILE A 352 29.21 4.47 -14.68
C ILE A 352 28.56 3.29 -15.41
N LEU A 353 27.86 3.54 -16.51
CA LEU A 353 27.23 2.47 -17.29
C LEU A 353 28.24 1.59 -18.04
N GLY A 354 29.48 2.05 -18.20
CA GLY A 354 30.46 1.42 -19.07
C GLY A 354 30.07 1.65 -20.54
N PHE A 355 31.02 2.01 -21.39
CA PHE A 355 30.75 2.12 -22.82
C PHE A 355 30.59 0.71 -23.41
N ASP A 356 29.40 0.13 -23.27
CA ASP A 356 28.97 -1.05 -24.00
C ASP A 356 28.47 -0.63 -25.40
N PRO A 357 29.01 -1.20 -26.50
CA PRO A 357 28.53 -0.97 -27.86
C PRO A 357 27.02 -1.18 -28.04
N LYS A 358 26.40 -2.12 -27.31
CA LYS A 358 24.95 -2.36 -27.35
C LYS A 358 24.14 -1.16 -26.86
N MET A 359 24.69 -0.41 -25.90
CA MET A 359 24.07 0.81 -25.35
C MET A 359 24.11 1.97 -26.36
N GLU A 360 25.17 2.06 -27.15
CA GLU A 360 25.30 3.05 -28.24
C GLU A 360 24.29 2.76 -29.35
N GLU A 361 24.13 1.48 -29.73
CA GLU A 361 23.15 1.04 -30.73
C GLU A 361 21.70 1.26 -30.27
N ALA A 362 21.37 0.95 -29.00
CA ALA A 362 20.03 1.19 -28.44
C ALA A 362 19.66 2.69 -28.38
N LEU A 363 20.63 3.57 -28.10
CA LEU A 363 20.45 5.03 -28.11
C LEU A 363 20.34 5.59 -29.54
N ASP A 364 21.01 4.96 -30.51
CA ASP A 364 20.99 5.37 -31.92
C ASP A 364 19.73 4.89 -32.68
N ASN A 365 19.06 3.82 -32.24
CA ASN A 365 17.91 3.21 -32.93
C ASN A 365 16.60 4.04 -32.83
N GLY A 366 16.60 5.17 -32.11
CA GLY A 366 15.52 6.17 -32.09
C GLY A 366 14.20 5.75 -31.41
N LYS A 367 13.75 4.50 -31.56
CA LYS A 367 12.52 3.93 -30.99
C LYS A 367 12.56 3.84 -29.46
N ALA A 368 13.67 3.34 -28.91
CA ALA A 368 13.85 3.24 -27.46
C ALA A 368 13.86 4.64 -26.79
N LEU A 369 14.44 5.62 -27.48
CA LEU A 369 14.43 7.02 -27.05
C LEU A 369 13.03 7.65 -27.22
N GLU A 370 12.30 7.34 -28.29
CA GLU A 370 10.91 7.76 -28.49
C GLU A 370 10.01 7.26 -27.36
N TRP A 371 9.97 5.95 -27.09
CA TRP A 371 9.16 5.37 -26.01
C TRP A 371 9.56 5.86 -24.63
N ALA A 372 10.87 5.99 -24.38
CA ALA A 372 11.34 6.58 -23.13
C ALA A 372 10.83 8.02 -23.00
N LEU A 373 10.84 8.83 -24.06
CA LEU A 373 10.41 10.23 -24.01
C LEU A 373 8.89 10.41 -23.97
N THR A 374 8.13 9.62 -24.72
CA THR A 374 6.68 9.82 -24.93
C THR A 374 5.79 8.84 -24.18
N GLY A 375 6.34 7.74 -23.69
CA GLY A 375 5.60 6.64 -23.08
C GLY A 375 5.29 5.52 -24.05
N LEU A 376 4.93 4.35 -23.49
CA LEU A 376 4.35 3.24 -24.23
C LEU A 376 2.87 3.50 -24.50
N ALA A 377 2.14 4.02 -23.50
CA ALA A 377 0.76 4.45 -23.71
C ALA A 377 0.73 5.71 -24.60
N GLY A 378 -0.15 5.73 -25.59
CA GLY A 378 -0.20 6.78 -26.62
C GLY A 378 0.95 6.73 -27.63
N ALA A 379 1.74 5.64 -27.68
CA ALA A 379 2.75 5.46 -28.72
C ALA A 379 2.12 5.52 -30.12
N ARG A 380 2.82 6.13 -31.08
CA ARG A 380 2.26 6.39 -32.43
C ARG A 380 1.88 5.14 -33.20
N HIS A 381 2.54 4.02 -32.89
CA HIS A 381 2.35 2.73 -33.52
C HIS A 381 2.48 1.65 -32.46
N SER A 382 1.65 0.61 -32.56
CA SER A 382 1.93 -0.64 -31.87
C SER A 382 3.21 -1.28 -32.39
N ASP A 383 3.95 -1.96 -31.51
CA ASP A 383 5.14 -2.70 -31.87
C ASP A 383 5.18 -4.04 -31.12
N ASN A 384 5.05 -5.14 -31.85
CA ASN A 384 5.13 -6.50 -31.30
C ASN A 384 6.54 -7.11 -31.42
N ALA A 385 7.56 -6.29 -31.70
CA ALA A 385 8.95 -6.72 -31.86
C ALA A 385 9.13 -7.82 -32.92
N GLY A 386 8.22 -7.89 -33.90
CA GLY A 386 8.27 -8.88 -34.98
C GLY A 386 7.73 -10.27 -34.60
N VAL A 387 7.19 -10.43 -33.39
CA VAL A 387 6.58 -11.68 -32.90
C VAL A 387 5.13 -11.37 -32.50
N PRO A 388 4.13 -12.10 -32.99
CA PRO A 388 2.73 -11.91 -32.58
C PRO A 388 2.54 -11.94 -31.06
N PHE A 389 1.67 -11.09 -30.55
CA PHE A 389 1.41 -10.97 -29.12
C PHE A 389 0.57 -12.12 -28.59
N THR A 390 1.18 -12.87 -27.69
CA THR A 390 0.54 -13.79 -26.75
C THR A 390 1.21 -13.61 -25.39
N LEU A 391 0.50 -13.98 -24.32
CA LEU A 391 1.12 -14.22 -23.03
C LEU A 391 1.83 -15.57 -23.07
N THR A 392 2.79 -15.78 -22.18
CA THR A 392 3.68 -16.96 -22.22
C THR A 392 3.48 -17.87 -21.02
N GLU A 393 3.92 -19.13 -21.14
CA GLU A 393 3.90 -20.07 -20.01
C GLU A 393 4.80 -19.59 -18.86
N GLU A 394 5.93 -18.97 -19.19
CA GLU A 394 6.84 -18.39 -18.19
C GLU A 394 6.19 -17.20 -17.46
N PHE A 395 5.38 -16.41 -18.17
CA PHE A 395 4.58 -15.35 -17.57
C PHE A 395 3.59 -15.89 -16.53
N VAL A 396 2.94 -17.01 -16.82
CA VAL A 396 2.04 -17.69 -15.87
C VAL A 396 2.82 -18.19 -14.65
N ALA A 397 3.99 -18.79 -14.85
CA ALA A 397 4.82 -19.31 -13.77
C ALA A 397 5.29 -18.22 -12.78
N VAL A 398 5.74 -17.06 -13.28
CA VAL A 398 6.22 -15.97 -12.40
C VAL A 398 5.09 -15.25 -11.66
N TYR A 399 3.83 -15.39 -12.09
CA TYR A 399 2.65 -14.84 -11.43
C TYR A 399 2.00 -15.77 -10.40
N ARG A 400 2.61 -16.92 -10.09
CA ARG A 400 2.19 -17.82 -8.98
C ARG A 400 2.50 -17.21 -7.60
N MET A 401 1.82 -16.10 -7.28
CA MET A 401 2.04 -15.24 -6.12
C MET A 401 1.18 -15.63 -4.91
N HIS A 402 0.79 -16.90 -4.78
CA HIS A 402 -0.05 -17.40 -3.70
C HIS A 402 0.44 -17.09 -2.26
N PRO A 403 1.76 -16.97 -1.97
CA PRO A 403 2.24 -16.53 -0.66
C PRO A 403 1.76 -15.14 -0.22
N LEU A 404 1.24 -14.29 -1.12
CA LEU A 404 0.64 -13.00 -0.76
C LEU A 404 -0.61 -13.17 0.12
N LEU A 405 -1.32 -14.29 0.02
CA LEU A 405 -2.55 -14.51 0.78
C LEU A 405 -2.28 -14.77 2.26
N ARG A 406 -3.17 -14.32 3.13
CA ARG A 406 -3.11 -14.57 4.59
C ARG A 406 -3.89 -15.82 4.96
N ASP A 407 -3.77 -16.29 6.20
CA ASP A 407 -4.61 -17.38 6.71
C ASP A 407 -6.01 -16.89 7.13
N ASN A 408 -6.13 -15.61 7.49
CA ASN A 408 -7.37 -14.95 7.88
C ASN A 408 -7.51 -13.57 7.22
N VAL A 409 -8.75 -13.13 7.04
CA VAL A 409 -9.13 -11.73 6.86
C VAL A 409 -9.40 -11.15 8.25
N ASP A 410 -8.59 -10.18 8.64
CA ASP A 410 -8.80 -9.40 9.86
C ASP A 410 -9.69 -8.20 9.52
N VAL A 411 -10.86 -8.09 10.14
CA VAL A 411 -11.84 -7.02 9.91
C VAL A 411 -11.71 -5.96 10.99
N TYR A 412 -11.60 -4.70 10.57
CA TYR A 412 -11.46 -3.53 11.42
C TYR A 412 -12.63 -2.57 11.21
N ASP A 413 -13.04 -1.90 12.28
CA ASP A 413 -13.85 -0.70 12.13
C ASP A 413 -13.03 0.42 11.50
N ILE A 414 -13.65 1.25 10.66
CA ILE A 414 -12.96 2.34 9.97
C ILE A 414 -12.29 3.25 11.02
N GLY A 415 -10.96 3.36 10.92
CA GLY A 415 -10.14 4.15 11.83
C GLY A 415 -9.60 3.40 13.05
N SER A 416 -10.01 2.16 13.28
CA SER A 416 -9.52 1.29 14.34
C SER A 416 -8.36 0.42 13.87
N ASN A 417 -7.40 0.15 14.73
CA ASN A 417 -6.41 -0.92 14.53
C ASN A 417 -6.65 -2.15 15.40
N VAL A 418 -7.79 -2.20 16.09
CA VAL A 418 -8.23 -3.38 16.84
C VAL A 418 -9.07 -4.24 15.93
N VAL A 419 -8.70 -5.52 15.84
CA VAL A 419 -9.44 -6.50 15.06
C VAL A 419 -10.82 -6.72 15.69
N SER A 420 -11.87 -6.38 14.95
CA SER A 420 -13.27 -6.59 15.35
C SER A 420 -13.70 -8.04 15.14
N GLU A 421 -13.24 -8.65 14.04
CA GLU A 421 -13.55 -10.03 13.68
C GLU A 421 -12.40 -10.64 12.86
N GLN A 422 -12.12 -11.92 13.06
CA GLN A 422 -11.17 -12.69 12.25
C GLN A 422 -11.92 -13.77 11.48
N ILE A 423 -11.86 -13.70 10.15
CA ILE A 423 -12.54 -14.64 9.26
C ILE A 423 -11.48 -15.51 8.58
N PRO A 424 -11.48 -16.84 8.77
CA PRO A 424 -10.55 -17.73 8.07
C PRO A 424 -10.67 -17.57 6.56
N LEU A 425 -9.55 -17.47 5.83
CA LEU A 425 -9.58 -17.15 4.40
C LEU A 425 -10.36 -18.21 3.60
N ASN A 426 -10.26 -19.49 3.99
CA ASN A 426 -11.05 -20.57 3.40
C ASN A 426 -12.58 -20.39 3.57
N ALA A 427 -13.03 -19.67 4.59
CA ALA A 427 -14.45 -19.36 4.80
C ALA A 427 -14.96 -18.24 3.89
N THR A 428 -14.07 -17.49 3.24
CA THR A 428 -14.41 -16.35 2.37
C THR A 428 -14.65 -16.73 0.90
N ARG A 429 -14.66 -18.03 0.60
CA ARG A 429 -14.71 -18.57 -0.75
C ARG A 429 -16.12 -18.67 -1.30
N ASP A 430 -16.22 -18.62 -2.63
CA ASP A 430 -17.44 -18.84 -3.40
C ASP A 430 -18.61 -17.97 -2.89
N GLY A 431 -19.83 -18.48 -2.79
CA GLY A 431 -21.00 -17.69 -2.38
C GLY A 431 -20.97 -17.12 -0.95
N ASN A 432 -20.04 -17.56 -0.08
CA ASN A 432 -19.87 -16.92 1.23
C ASN A 432 -19.26 -15.52 1.10
N ALA A 433 -18.54 -15.25 0.01
CA ALA A 433 -17.88 -13.97 -0.22
C ALA A 433 -18.87 -12.81 -0.23
N GLU A 434 -19.97 -12.95 -0.98
CA GLU A 434 -21.03 -11.93 -1.07
C GLU A 434 -21.73 -11.73 0.28
N GLN A 435 -21.99 -12.83 1.01
CA GLN A 435 -22.57 -12.72 2.34
C GLN A 435 -21.67 -11.94 3.30
N ILE A 436 -20.35 -12.15 3.27
CA ILE A 436 -19.42 -11.42 4.12
C ILE A 436 -19.34 -9.95 3.70
N LEU A 437 -19.37 -9.66 2.39
CA LEU A 437 -19.36 -8.30 1.87
C LEU A 437 -20.57 -7.49 2.38
N ASP A 438 -21.74 -8.13 2.47
CA ASP A 438 -22.96 -7.57 3.03
C ASP A 438 -22.92 -7.49 4.57
N ASP A 439 -22.51 -8.57 5.25
CA ASP A 439 -22.55 -8.68 6.72
C ASP A 439 -21.54 -7.75 7.41
N GLN A 440 -20.40 -7.45 6.76
CA GLN A 440 -19.31 -6.64 7.34
C GLN A 440 -19.30 -5.19 6.87
N ASP A 441 -20.16 -4.81 5.93
CA ASP A 441 -20.09 -3.57 5.14
C ASP A 441 -18.82 -3.48 4.27
N ALA A 442 -19.00 -3.18 2.98
CA ALA A 442 -17.90 -3.15 2.01
C ALA A 442 -16.82 -2.09 2.34
N ASP A 443 -17.20 -0.94 2.90
CA ASP A 443 -16.25 0.12 3.27
C ASP A 443 -15.32 -0.31 4.42
N ARG A 444 -15.85 -1.00 5.44
CA ARG A 444 -15.05 -1.61 6.52
C ARG A 444 -14.06 -2.64 5.96
N LEU A 445 -14.47 -3.45 4.99
CA LEU A 445 -13.59 -4.42 4.33
C LEU A 445 -12.49 -3.75 3.50
N TRP A 446 -12.80 -2.69 2.75
CA TRP A 446 -11.79 -1.90 2.03
C TRP A 446 -10.77 -1.27 2.97
N TYR A 447 -11.24 -0.69 4.08
CA TYR A 447 -10.34 -0.22 5.14
C TYR A 447 -9.46 -1.35 5.67
N SER A 448 -10.08 -2.48 6.03
CA SER A 448 -9.39 -3.65 6.57
C SER A 448 -8.29 -4.16 5.66
N PHE A 449 -8.56 -4.30 4.36
CA PHE A 449 -7.56 -4.71 3.38
C PHE A 449 -6.49 -3.62 3.18
N GLY A 450 -6.86 -2.34 3.25
CA GLY A 450 -5.95 -1.21 3.09
C GLY A 450 -4.94 -1.06 4.23
N VAL A 451 -5.31 -1.46 5.46
CA VAL A 451 -4.44 -1.37 6.65
C VAL A 451 -3.66 -2.66 6.93
N THR A 452 -4.03 -3.77 6.29
CA THR A 452 -3.44 -5.10 6.53
C THR A 452 -2.33 -5.41 5.53
N LEU A 453 -1.20 -5.95 5.99
CA LEU A 453 -0.09 -6.37 5.12
C LEU A 453 -0.34 -7.78 4.53
N PRO A 454 -0.07 -8.05 3.24
CA PRO A 454 -0.09 -9.41 2.69
C PRO A 454 1.16 -10.19 3.10
N GLY A 455 1.23 -11.46 2.74
CA GLY A 455 2.45 -12.25 2.90
C GLY A 455 3.54 -11.86 1.90
N SER A 456 4.80 -12.06 2.25
CA SER A 456 5.96 -11.89 1.35
C SER A 456 6.13 -13.10 0.44
N LEU A 457 6.53 -12.86 -0.82
CA LEU A 457 6.85 -13.90 -1.80
C LEU A 457 8.19 -14.55 -1.48
N THR A 458 8.18 -15.47 -0.52
CA THR A 458 9.35 -16.20 -0.03
C THR A 458 8.99 -17.65 0.28
N LEU A 459 10.00 -18.51 0.35
CA LEU A 459 9.82 -19.86 0.90
C LEU A 459 9.33 -19.81 2.36
N GLU A 460 8.68 -20.89 2.77
CA GLU A 460 8.05 -21.08 4.08
C GLU A 460 7.00 -19.98 4.41
N ASN A 461 6.24 -19.57 3.39
CA ASN A 461 5.19 -18.56 3.55
C ASN A 461 3.92 -18.84 2.72
N TYR A 462 3.80 -20.03 2.12
CA TYR A 462 2.60 -20.45 1.41
C TYR A 462 1.47 -20.78 2.41
N PRO A 463 0.24 -20.26 2.26
CA PRO A 463 -0.84 -20.45 3.25
C PRO A 463 -1.21 -21.91 3.46
N GLU A 464 -1.40 -22.32 4.71
CA GLU A 464 -1.61 -23.73 5.04
C GLU A 464 -2.96 -24.26 4.52
N PHE A 465 -3.98 -23.41 4.49
CA PHE A 465 -5.29 -23.80 3.95
C PHE A 465 -5.24 -24.12 2.44
N MET A 466 -4.29 -23.56 1.69
CA MET A 466 -4.12 -23.84 0.26
C MET A 466 -3.39 -25.14 -0.01
N ARG A 467 -2.55 -25.58 0.93
CA ARG A 467 -1.89 -26.89 0.90
C ARG A 467 -2.81 -28.05 1.29
N ASN A 468 -3.99 -27.73 1.85
CA ASN A 468 -5.00 -28.69 2.28
C ASN A 468 -6.41 -28.25 1.86
N MET A 469 -6.53 -27.68 0.66
CA MET A 469 -7.76 -27.09 0.18
C MET A 469 -8.75 -28.15 -0.27
N HIS A 470 -9.97 -28.16 0.29
CA HIS A 470 -11.03 -29.01 -0.24
C HIS A 470 -11.69 -28.34 -1.45
N ILE A 471 -11.75 -29.06 -2.57
CA ILE A 471 -12.46 -28.67 -3.79
C ILE A 471 -13.61 -29.66 -4.03
N PRO A 472 -14.87 -29.20 -4.06
CA PRO A 472 -16.02 -30.05 -4.36
C PRO A 472 -15.82 -30.87 -5.65
N GLY A 473 -16.01 -32.18 -5.57
CA GLY A 473 -15.83 -33.09 -6.71
C GLY A 473 -14.39 -33.40 -7.12
N ARG A 474 -13.38 -32.76 -6.52
CA ARG A 474 -11.95 -33.09 -6.70
C ARG A 474 -11.27 -33.63 -5.45
N GLY A 475 -11.84 -33.39 -4.27
CA GLY A 475 -11.25 -33.81 -3.00
C GLY A 475 -10.28 -32.76 -2.45
N THR A 476 -9.39 -33.18 -1.57
CA THR A 476 -8.35 -32.29 -1.00
C THR A 476 -7.20 -32.17 -1.98
N VAL A 477 -6.76 -30.93 -2.21
CA VAL A 477 -5.62 -30.61 -3.08
C VAL A 477 -4.57 -29.81 -2.31
N ASP A 478 -3.34 -29.92 -2.77
CA ASP A 478 -2.22 -29.09 -2.34
C ASP A 478 -1.83 -28.16 -3.51
N LEU A 479 -2.16 -26.88 -3.38
CA LEU A 479 -1.90 -25.91 -4.45
C LEU A 479 -0.41 -25.65 -4.67
N ALA A 480 0.42 -25.72 -3.62
CA ALA A 480 1.87 -25.56 -3.76
C ALA A 480 2.49 -26.74 -4.53
N ALA A 481 2.02 -27.97 -4.27
CA ALA A 481 2.43 -29.14 -5.04
C ALA A 481 1.91 -29.08 -6.49
N ILE A 482 0.66 -28.62 -6.70
CA ILE A 482 0.08 -28.40 -8.03
C ILE A 482 0.91 -27.41 -8.83
N ASP A 483 1.25 -26.26 -8.25
CA ASP A 483 2.01 -25.21 -8.92
C ASP A 483 3.35 -25.74 -9.46
N ILE A 484 4.08 -26.51 -8.65
CA ILE A 484 5.33 -27.17 -9.05
C ILE A 484 5.09 -28.15 -10.22
N ILE A 485 4.07 -29.00 -10.09
CA ILE A 485 3.75 -29.99 -11.13
C ILE A 485 3.34 -29.30 -12.44
N ARG A 486 2.63 -28.17 -12.39
CA ARG A 486 2.22 -27.43 -13.59
C ARG A 486 3.39 -26.86 -14.35
N ASP A 487 4.36 -26.28 -13.66
CA ASP A 487 5.55 -25.73 -14.32
C ASP A 487 6.32 -26.86 -15.02
N ARG A 488 6.51 -28.00 -14.35
CA ARG A 488 7.13 -29.21 -14.93
C ARG A 488 6.33 -29.77 -16.12
N GLU A 489 5.02 -29.96 -15.97
CA GLU A 489 4.12 -30.51 -16.99
C GLU A 489 4.10 -29.64 -18.25
N ARG A 490 4.09 -28.32 -18.07
CA ARG A 490 3.97 -27.35 -19.18
C ARG A 490 5.30 -26.97 -19.78
N GLY A 491 6.40 -27.57 -19.33
CA GLY A 491 7.73 -27.35 -19.90
C GLY A 491 8.27 -25.95 -19.62
N VAL A 492 7.91 -25.36 -18.48
CA VAL A 492 8.67 -24.21 -17.96
C VAL A 492 10.01 -24.77 -17.45
N PRO A 493 11.16 -24.26 -17.93
CA PRO A 493 12.45 -24.79 -17.50
C PRO A 493 12.62 -24.70 -15.98
N ARG A 494 13.31 -25.69 -15.39
CA ARG A 494 13.75 -25.62 -13.99
C ARG A 494 14.63 -24.39 -13.77
N TYR A 495 14.72 -23.92 -12.53
CA TYR A 495 15.19 -22.58 -12.19
C TYR A 495 16.57 -22.22 -12.80
N ASN A 496 17.54 -23.13 -12.75
CA ASN A 496 18.89 -22.83 -13.26
C ASN A 496 18.91 -22.71 -14.79
N GLU A 497 18.17 -23.57 -15.49
CA GLU A 497 18.03 -23.45 -16.95
C GLU A 497 17.21 -22.22 -17.31
N PHE A 498 16.14 -21.94 -16.56
CA PHE A 498 15.33 -20.75 -16.76
C PHE A 498 16.18 -19.48 -16.68
N ARG A 499 17.04 -19.35 -15.66
CA ARG A 499 17.99 -18.23 -15.53
C ARG A 499 18.90 -18.09 -16.74
N ARG A 500 19.47 -19.19 -17.26
CA ARG A 500 20.32 -19.15 -18.46
C ARG A 500 19.57 -18.61 -19.68
N GLN A 501 18.34 -19.06 -19.87
CA GLN A 501 17.51 -18.68 -21.02
C GLN A 501 17.20 -17.18 -21.04
N ILE A 502 17.03 -16.55 -19.87
CA ILE A 502 16.80 -15.11 -19.75
C ILE A 502 18.09 -14.30 -19.49
N GLY A 503 19.26 -14.88 -19.76
CA GLY A 503 20.55 -14.20 -19.68
C GLY A 503 21.11 -13.95 -18.27
N LEU A 504 20.53 -14.59 -17.25
CA LEU A 504 21.02 -14.50 -15.87
C LEU A 504 22.06 -15.58 -15.56
N GLU A 505 23.01 -15.25 -14.66
CA GLU A 505 23.98 -16.22 -14.16
C GLU A 505 23.28 -17.32 -13.34
N PRO A 506 23.51 -18.62 -13.63
CA PRO A 506 22.94 -19.71 -12.84
C PRO A 506 23.61 -19.80 -11.45
N ILE A 507 22.91 -20.42 -10.49
CA ILE A 507 23.49 -20.72 -9.18
C ILE A 507 24.42 -21.93 -9.26
N ASN A 508 25.44 -21.97 -8.41
CA ASN A 508 26.39 -23.08 -8.31
C ASN A 508 26.26 -23.87 -7.00
N ASP A 509 25.71 -23.24 -5.96
CA ASP A 509 25.35 -23.87 -4.68
C ASP A 509 24.06 -23.23 -4.13
N PHE A 510 23.30 -23.95 -3.31
CA PHE A 510 22.10 -23.39 -2.67
C PHE A 510 22.40 -22.20 -1.76
N THR A 511 23.63 -22.03 -1.28
CA THR A 511 24.05 -20.82 -0.55
C THR A 511 24.05 -19.55 -1.42
N ASP A 512 23.94 -19.67 -2.74
CA ASP A 512 23.78 -18.52 -3.63
C ASP A 512 22.35 -17.93 -3.55
N LEU A 513 21.37 -18.71 -3.06
CA LEU A 513 19.97 -18.27 -2.89
C LEU A 513 19.69 -17.70 -1.50
N THR A 514 20.18 -18.39 -0.47
CA THR A 514 19.89 -18.06 0.94
C THR A 514 21.08 -18.36 1.85
N GLU A 515 21.24 -17.53 2.89
CA GLU A 515 22.23 -17.74 3.95
C GLU A 515 21.69 -18.60 5.11
N ASP A 516 20.41 -18.98 5.08
CA ASP A 516 19.79 -19.83 6.09
C ASP A 516 20.30 -21.27 5.97
N ALA A 517 21.01 -21.73 7.01
CA ALA A 517 21.66 -23.03 7.03
C ALA A 517 20.66 -24.21 7.04
N ASP A 518 19.50 -24.04 7.68
CA ASP A 518 18.49 -25.09 7.78
C ASP A 518 17.74 -25.22 6.44
N LEU A 519 17.38 -24.10 5.82
CA LEU A 519 16.80 -24.09 4.48
C LEU A 519 17.76 -24.65 3.42
N VAL A 520 19.06 -24.30 3.48
CA VAL A 520 20.08 -24.91 2.60
C VAL A 520 20.17 -26.42 2.81
N ALA A 521 20.07 -26.90 4.05
CA ALA A 521 20.10 -28.34 4.33
C ALA A 521 18.89 -29.06 3.73
N GLU A 522 17.68 -28.48 3.83
CA GLU A 522 16.47 -29.03 3.22
C GLU A 522 16.51 -28.99 1.70
N LEU A 523 16.96 -27.88 1.08
CA LEU A 523 17.16 -27.81 -0.37
C LEU A 523 18.12 -28.91 -0.86
N ARG A 524 19.24 -29.11 -0.16
CA ARG A 524 20.18 -30.18 -0.48
C ARG A 524 19.56 -31.57 -0.32
N ARG A 525 18.71 -31.78 0.69
CA ARG A 525 18.00 -33.04 0.90
C ARG A 525 17.00 -33.31 -0.23
N LEU A 526 16.13 -32.34 -0.52
CA LEU A 526 15.04 -32.45 -1.49
C LEU A 526 15.59 -32.65 -2.91
N TYR A 527 16.57 -31.85 -3.31
CA TYR A 527 17.12 -31.86 -4.67
C TYR A 527 18.38 -32.70 -4.81
N ASN A 528 18.68 -33.59 -3.85
CA ASN A 528 19.88 -34.44 -3.86
C ASN A 528 21.20 -33.65 -4.06
N ASN A 529 21.27 -32.44 -3.52
CA ASN A 529 22.38 -31.50 -3.69
C ASN A 529 22.67 -31.16 -5.17
N ASP A 530 21.67 -31.23 -6.05
CA ASP A 530 21.76 -30.88 -7.46
C ASP A 530 20.97 -29.61 -7.74
N VAL A 531 21.68 -28.52 -8.04
CA VAL A 531 21.09 -27.20 -8.32
C VAL A 531 20.36 -27.16 -9.67
N GLU A 532 20.60 -28.10 -10.58
CA GLU A 532 19.86 -28.18 -11.85
C GLU A 532 18.44 -28.73 -11.65
N MET A 533 18.20 -29.40 -10.52
CA MET A 533 16.90 -30.00 -10.19
C MET A 533 15.95 -29.02 -9.49
N ILE A 534 16.39 -27.83 -9.09
CA ILE A 534 15.52 -26.89 -8.38
C ILE A 534 14.40 -26.36 -9.28
N ASP A 535 13.15 -26.49 -8.82
CA ASP A 535 11.97 -26.04 -9.57
C ASP A 535 11.95 -24.52 -9.74
N ALA A 536 11.41 -24.05 -10.87
CA ALA A 536 11.34 -22.62 -11.19
C ALA A 536 10.69 -21.80 -10.07
N LEU A 537 9.51 -22.22 -9.59
CA LEU A 537 8.81 -21.55 -8.49
C LEU A 537 9.64 -21.53 -7.19
N VAL A 538 10.26 -22.65 -6.84
CA VAL A 538 11.03 -22.77 -5.60
C VAL A 538 12.26 -21.86 -5.63
N GLY A 539 13.00 -21.86 -6.75
CA GLY A 539 14.15 -20.98 -6.90
C GLY A 539 13.79 -19.50 -6.84
N GLN A 540 12.70 -19.09 -7.49
CA GLN A 540 12.22 -17.70 -7.45
C GLN A 540 11.81 -17.26 -6.03
N LEU A 541 11.10 -18.11 -5.28
CA LEU A 541 10.75 -17.82 -3.88
C LEU A 541 11.98 -17.83 -2.96
N ALA A 542 13.03 -18.58 -3.31
CA ALA A 542 14.28 -18.63 -2.57
C ALA A 542 15.21 -17.43 -2.83
N GLU A 543 14.97 -16.60 -3.86
CA GLU A 543 15.76 -15.39 -4.14
C GLU A 543 15.51 -14.31 -3.06
N THR A 544 16.13 -14.43 -1.88
CA THR A 544 15.90 -13.50 -0.77
C THR A 544 16.76 -12.23 -0.85
N VAL A 545 17.83 -12.25 -1.65
CA VAL A 545 18.66 -11.06 -1.89
C VAL A 545 17.99 -10.18 -2.95
N ARG A 546 17.34 -9.10 -2.49
CA ARG A 546 16.56 -8.18 -3.32
C ARG A 546 16.97 -6.73 -3.08
N PRO A 547 16.83 -5.84 -4.08
CA PRO A 547 16.89 -4.42 -3.85
C PRO A 547 15.83 -3.98 -2.84
N GLU A 548 16.11 -2.90 -2.11
CA GLU A 548 15.13 -2.31 -1.19
C GLU A 548 13.84 -1.96 -1.96
N GLY A 549 12.70 -2.37 -1.40
CA GLY A 549 11.38 -2.15 -1.95
C GLY A 549 10.83 -3.24 -2.87
N PHE A 550 11.63 -4.25 -3.26
CA PHE A 550 11.19 -5.30 -4.18
C PHE A 550 10.49 -6.48 -3.48
N GLY A 551 9.29 -6.80 -3.95
CA GLY A 551 8.46 -7.90 -3.46
C GLY A 551 8.83 -9.28 -4.01
N PHE A 552 9.63 -9.36 -5.09
CA PHE A 552 10.10 -10.60 -5.71
C PHE A 552 11.55 -10.45 -6.23
N GLY A 553 12.19 -11.56 -6.59
CA GLY A 553 13.58 -11.60 -7.03
C GLY A 553 13.83 -11.31 -8.51
N GLU A 554 15.09 -11.41 -8.92
CA GLU A 554 15.58 -11.02 -10.25
C GLU A 554 14.93 -11.82 -11.37
N THR A 555 14.76 -13.13 -11.17
CA THR A 555 14.25 -14.03 -12.20
C THR A 555 12.83 -13.63 -12.64
N ALA A 556 11.93 -13.38 -11.68
CA ALA A 556 10.58 -12.90 -11.96
C ALA A 556 10.58 -11.50 -12.58
N PHE A 557 11.47 -10.61 -12.11
CA PHE A 557 11.58 -9.24 -12.62
C PHE A 557 11.91 -9.18 -14.12
N GLN A 558 12.83 -10.02 -14.61
CA GLN A 558 13.19 -10.05 -16.03
C GLN A 558 12.02 -10.49 -16.94
N ILE A 559 11.15 -11.39 -16.46
CA ILE A 559 9.92 -11.72 -17.18
C ILE A 559 8.93 -10.56 -17.17
N PHE A 560 8.81 -9.83 -16.06
CA PHE A 560 7.91 -8.69 -15.95
C PHE A 560 8.33 -7.51 -16.80
N ILE A 561 9.61 -7.11 -16.82
CA ILE A 561 10.05 -5.93 -17.59
C ILE A 561 9.71 -6.07 -19.08
N MET A 562 9.86 -7.29 -19.61
CA MET A 562 9.48 -7.64 -20.96
C MET A 562 7.96 -7.67 -21.12
N ASN A 563 7.26 -8.56 -20.40
CA ASN A 563 5.84 -8.83 -20.65
C ASN A 563 4.92 -7.68 -20.22
N ALA A 564 5.23 -6.94 -19.15
CA ALA A 564 4.44 -5.77 -18.75
C ALA A 564 4.52 -4.65 -19.79
N SER A 565 5.72 -4.40 -20.35
CA SER A 565 5.88 -3.46 -21.46
C SER A 565 5.12 -3.94 -22.70
N ARG A 566 5.20 -5.25 -22.98
CA ARG A 566 4.59 -5.89 -24.15
C ARG A 566 3.07 -5.74 -24.14
N ARG A 567 2.39 -5.95 -23.00
CA ARG A 567 0.92 -5.78 -22.86
C ARG A 567 0.40 -4.40 -23.27
N ILE A 568 1.22 -3.36 -23.15
CA ILE A 568 0.84 -1.98 -23.51
C ILE A 568 1.21 -1.70 -24.97
N ILE A 569 2.45 -1.97 -25.35
CA ILE A 569 3.01 -1.53 -26.63
C ILE A 569 2.47 -2.32 -27.84
N THR A 570 1.92 -3.52 -27.64
CA THR A 570 1.33 -4.31 -28.73
C THR A 570 -0.14 -3.98 -28.97
N ASP A 571 -0.84 -3.47 -27.97
CA ASP A 571 -2.28 -3.23 -28.01
C ASP A 571 -2.58 -1.87 -28.65
N ARG A 572 -3.29 -1.86 -29.79
CA ARG A 572 -3.61 -0.60 -30.49
C ARG A 572 -4.38 0.37 -29.61
N PHE A 573 -5.22 -0.13 -28.70
CA PHE A 573 -6.09 0.69 -27.87
C PHE A 573 -5.33 1.36 -26.72
N TYR A 574 -4.07 0.98 -26.49
CA TYR A 574 -3.14 1.68 -25.62
C TYR A 574 -2.09 2.48 -26.37
N THR A 575 -1.95 2.29 -27.68
CA THR A 575 -0.99 3.03 -28.52
C THR A 575 -1.71 3.96 -29.49
N GLU A 576 -1.83 3.58 -30.77
CA GLU A 576 -2.33 4.40 -31.87
C GLU A 576 -3.77 4.90 -31.64
N TYR A 577 -4.58 4.12 -30.92
CA TYR A 577 -6.01 4.38 -30.69
C TYR A 577 -6.28 4.88 -29.26
N TYR A 578 -5.24 5.13 -28.46
CA TYR A 578 -5.38 5.80 -27.16
C TYR A 578 -5.52 7.32 -27.36
N THR A 579 -6.65 7.74 -27.93
CA THR A 579 -6.93 9.14 -28.26
C THR A 579 -8.36 9.56 -27.88
N PRO A 580 -8.61 10.87 -27.66
CA PRO A 580 -9.96 11.39 -27.45
C PRO A 580 -10.97 11.04 -28.55
N GLU A 581 -10.54 10.84 -29.79
CA GLU A 581 -11.45 10.45 -30.88
C GLU A 581 -12.00 9.03 -30.70
N VAL A 582 -11.18 8.11 -30.19
CA VAL A 582 -11.57 6.71 -29.96
C VAL A 582 -12.23 6.55 -28.58
N TYR A 583 -11.69 7.19 -27.54
CA TYR A 583 -12.16 7.06 -26.16
C TYR A 583 -13.26 8.04 -25.77
N THR A 584 -13.55 9.06 -26.59
CA THR A 584 -14.16 10.35 -26.21
C THR A 584 -13.21 11.21 -25.37
N GLN A 585 -13.40 12.53 -25.38
CA GLN A 585 -12.59 13.44 -24.56
C GLN A 585 -12.80 13.15 -23.07
N GLU A 586 -14.05 12.97 -22.66
CA GLU A 586 -14.39 12.72 -21.27
C GLU A 586 -13.93 11.35 -20.79
N GLY A 587 -14.00 10.33 -21.65
CA GLY A 587 -13.45 9.01 -21.37
C GLY A 587 -11.93 9.01 -21.24
N TYR A 588 -11.23 9.72 -22.13
CA TYR A 588 -9.78 9.91 -22.05
C TYR A 588 -9.39 10.65 -20.75
N ASP A 589 -10.07 11.75 -20.44
CA ASP A 589 -9.83 12.53 -19.22
C ASP A 589 -10.16 11.73 -17.95
N TRP A 590 -11.14 10.82 -18.01
CA TRP A 590 -11.45 9.90 -16.91
C TRP A 590 -10.27 8.96 -16.63
N VAL A 591 -9.68 8.35 -17.66
CA VAL A 591 -8.48 7.51 -17.49
C VAL A 591 -7.34 8.33 -16.94
N GLU A 592 -7.05 9.50 -17.51
CA GLU A 592 -5.88 10.29 -17.15
C GLU A 592 -5.93 10.89 -15.73
N ASN A 593 -7.12 11.26 -15.25
CA ASN A 593 -7.28 11.98 -13.98
C ASN A 593 -7.78 11.11 -12.81
N THR A 594 -8.06 9.82 -13.03
CA THR A 594 -8.54 8.92 -11.97
C THR A 594 -7.42 8.01 -11.47
N THR A 595 -7.35 7.86 -10.15
CA THR A 595 -6.53 6.87 -9.41
C THR A 595 -7.41 5.84 -8.71
N MET A 596 -6.83 4.75 -8.21
CA MET A 596 -7.57 3.80 -7.36
C MET A 596 -8.15 4.48 -6.10
N VAL A 597 -7.44 5.44 -5.52
CA VAL A 597 -7.92 6.23 -4.37
C VAL A 597 -9.17 7.02 -4.75
N ASP A 598 -9.22 7.63 -5.94
CA ASP A 598 -10.39 8.39 -6.40
C ASP A 598 -11.61 7.50 -6.61
N ILE A 599 -11.42 6.28 -7.12
CA ILE A 599 -12.50 5.28 -7.25
C ILE A 599 -13.03 4.90 -5.86
N LEU A 600 -12.13 4.58 -4.93
CA LEU A 600 -12.51 4.20 -3.57
C LEU A 600 -13.27 5.33 -2.85
N LYS A 601 -12.83 6.60 -2.97
CA LYS A 601 -13.54 7.75 -2.38
C LYS A 601 -14.90 8.00 -3.03
N ARG A 602 -14.99 7.83 -4.35
CA ARG A 602 -16.26 8.00 -5.08
C ARG A 602 -17.29 6.95 -4.65
N GLN A 603 -16.87 5.71 -4.45
CA GLN A 603 -17.76 4.59 -4.13
C GLN A 603 -17.99 4.43 -2.62
N TYR A 604 -17.00 4.76 -1.79
CA TYR A 604 -17.04 4.64 -0.32
C TYR A 604 -16.57 5.95 0.37
N PRO A 605 -17.41 7.01 0.39
CA PRO A 605 -17.04 8.29 0.99
C PRO A 605 -16.70 8.22 2.50
N SER A 606 -17.15 7.17 3.21
CA SER A 606 -16.78 6.91 4.61
C SER A 606 -15.26 6.72 4.80
N LEU A 607 -14.53 6.39 3.73
CA LEU A 607 -13.08 6.23 3.73
C LEU A 607 -12.31 7.54 3.51
N ASP A 608 -12.96 8.69 3.30
CA ASP A 608 -12.30 9.96 2.98
C ASP A 608 -11.16 10.31 3.96
N LEU A 609 -11.40 10.12 5.26
CA LEU A 609 -10.38 10.35 6.29
C LEU A 609 -9.28 9.29 6.24
N SER A 610 -9.62 8.01 6.10
CA SER A 610 -8.65 6.90 6.05
C SER A 610 -7.74 6.96 4.81
N LEU A 611 -8.24 7.56 3.73
CA LEU A 611 -7.54 7.79 2.47
C LEU A 611 -6.95 9.21 2.35
N ALA A 612 -6.99 9.99 3.43
CA ALA A 612 -6.37 11.31 3.44
C ALA A 612 -4.85 11.18 3.27
N GLY A 613 -4.31 11.84 2.24
CA GLY A 613 -2.87 11.82 1.93
C GLY A 613 -2.33 10.47 1.46
N VAL A 614 -3.19 9.47 1.22
CA VAL A 614 -2.80 8.22 0.55
C VAL A 614 -2.62 8.52 -0.93
N ASP A 615 -1.41 8.37 -1.42
CA ASP A 615 -1.01 8.60 -2.83
C ASP A 615 -1.16 7.34 -3.69
N ASN A 616 -1.11 6.17 -3.08
CA ASN A 616 -1.21 4.87 -3.75
C ASN A 616 -2.03 3.90 -2.90
N ALA A 617 -3.16 3.45 -3.44
CA ALA A 617 -4.12 2.61 -2.69
C ALA A 617 -3.58 1.22 -2.33
N PHE A 618 -2.46 0.75 -2.92
CA PHE A 618 -1.87 -0.57 -2.67
C PHE A 618 -0.72 -0.55 -1.67
N LYS A 619 -0.22 0.64 -1.28
CA LYS A 619 0.72 0.78 -0.16
C LYS A 619 -0.07 0.67 1.16
N PRO A 620 0.54 0.24 2.27
CA PRO A 620 -0.11 0.24 3.58
C PRO A 620 -0.67 1.63 3.87
N TRP A 621 -1.97 1.71 4.16
CA TRP A 621 -2.55 2.99 4.54
C TRP A 621 -1.92 3.43 5.86
N GLY A 622 -1.91 4.72 6.18
CA GLY A 622 -1.31 5.22 7.42
C GLY A 622 -1.79 6.61 7.74
N LEU A 623 -1.21 7.24 8.78
CA LEU A 623 -1.34 8.68 8.94
C LEU A 623 -0.45 9.38 7.90
N ASN A 624 -1.07 9.93 6.87
CA ASN A 624 -0.44 10.85 5.94
C ASN A 624 -1.00 12.25 6.17
N ILE A 625 -0.12 13.25 6.11
CA ILE A 625 -0.49 14.67 6.25
C ILE A 625 -0.47 15.31 4.85
N PRO A 626 -1.64 15.60 4.25
CA PRO A 626 -1.71 16.22 2.93
C PRO A 626 -1.01 17.58 2.89
N ALA A 627 -0.56 18.00 1.71
CA ALA A 627 0.15 19.28 1.54
C ALA A 627 -0.70 20.49 1.96
N GLU A 628 -2.01 20.38 1.80
CA GLU A 628 -3.01 21.38 2.12
C GLU A 628 -3.59 21.26 3.54
N TYR A 629 -3.08 20.33 4.37
CA TYR A 629 -3.54 20.05 5.73
C TYR A 629 -3.71 21.32 6.58
N ASP A 630 -2.75 22.25 6.55
CA ASP A 630 -2.82 23.47 7.34
C ASP A 630 -4.01 24.37 6.97
N ASN A 631 -4.55 24.23 5.77
CA ASN A 631 -5.73 24.99 5.31
C ASN A 631 -7.06 24.34 5.72
N TRP A 632 -7.05 23.15 6.32
CA TRP A 632 -8.26 22.44 6.71
C TRP A 632 -8.96 23.07 7.92
N GLY A 633 -10.25 22.74 8.07
CA GLY A 633 -11.00 23.04 9.29
C GLY A 633 -10.42 22.31 10.51
N ALA A 634 -10.50 22.94 11.68
CA ALA A 634 -9.94 22.46 12.94
C ALA A 634 -10.42 21.04 13.30
N CYS A 635 -11.72 20.78 13.15
CA CYS A 635 -12.29 19.48 13.49
C CYS A 635 -11.88 18.38 12.49
N SER A 636 -11.76 18.71 11.20
CA SER A 636 -11.23 17.77 10.21
C SER A 636 -9.78 17.40 10.49
N LYS A 637 -8.95 18.37 10.92
CA LYS A 637 -7.59 18.09 11.39
C LYS A 637 -7.61 17.18 12.63
N GLN A 638 -8.51 17.46 13.57
CA GLN A 638 -8.62 16.70 14.83
C GLN A 638 -9.00 15.26 14.54
N ASP A 639 -10.01 15.06 13.71
CA ASP A 639 -10.49 13.73 13.33
C ASP A 639 -9.45 12.97 12.51
N LEU A 640 -8.66 13.63 11.65
CA LEU A 640 -7.54 12.99 10.97
C LEU A 640 -6.49 12.45 11.96
N LEU A 641 -6.00 13.31 12.85
CA LEU A 641 -4.97 12.94 13.83
C LEU A 641 -5.49 11.91 14.84
N TRP A 642 -6.77 12.01 15.21
CA TRP A 642 -7.41 11.08 16.13
C TRP A 642 -7.59 9.71 15.48
N THR A 643 -8.20 9.67 14.30
CA THR A 643 -8.56 8.44 13.60
C THR A 643 -7.33 7.74 13.05
N ASN A 644 -6.54 8.41 12.20
CA ASN A 644 -5.38 7.78 11.54
C ASN A 644 -4.11 7.78 12.40
N GLY A 645 -4.05 8.63 13.42
CA GLY A 645 -2.95 8.66 14.37
C GLY A 645 -3.26 7.85 15.63
N VAL A 646 -4.12 8.38 16.50
CA VAL A 646 -4.35 7.84 17.85
C VAL A 646 -4.99 6.45 17.82
N LEU A 647 -6.20 6.32 17.28
CA LEU A 647 -6.95 5.05 17.28
C LEU A 647 -6.24 3.98 16.45
N ARG A 648 -5.66 4.39 15.32
CA ARG A 648 -4.89 3.50 14.46
C ARG A 648 -3.58 3.00 15.07
N THR A 649 -3.09 3.60 16.14
CA THR A 649 -1.85 3.09 16.77
C THR A 649 -2.08 2.76 18.24
N GLU A 650 -3.35 2.53 18.60
CA GLU A 650 -3.76 2.12 19.92
C GLU A 650 -3.10 0.79 20.29
N TYR A 651 -2.64 0.72 21.53
CA TYR A 651 -2.07 -0.51 22.07
C TYR A 651 -3.19 -1.49 22.41
N ASP A 652 -2.94 -2.78 22.17
CA ASP A 652 -3.88 -3.83 22.54
C ASP A 652 -4.11 -3.85 24.06
N ALA A 653 -5.29 -4.32 24.45
CA ALA A 653 -5.68 -4.38 25.86
C ALA A 653 -4.70 -5.23 26.67
N GLY A 654 -4.02 -4.60 27.64
CA GLY A 654 -2.99 -5.24 28.48
C GLY A 654 -1.57 -5.22 27.90
N GLU A 655 -1.37 -4.64 26.72
CA GLU A 655 -0.06 -4.50 26.05
C GLU A 655 0.53 -3.09 26.13
N LEU A 656 0.14 -2.33 27.15
CA LEU A 656 0.69 -0.99 27.37
C LEU A 656 2.21 -1.05 27.56
N PRO A 657 3.00 -0.26 26.81
CA PRO A 657 4.44 -0.24 26.98
C PRO A 657 4.80 0.29 28.37
N ALA A 658 5.82 -0.30 29.00
CA ALA A 658 6.35 0.19 30.27
C ALA A 658 6.87 1.63 30.12
N ILE A 659 6.65 2.48 31.11
CA ILE A 659 7.12 3.87 31.10
C ILE A 659 8.65 3.87 31.33
N PRO A 660 9.48 4.32 30.39
CA PRO A 660 10.92 4.29 30.57
C PRO A 660 11.39 5.39 31.53
N GLU A 661 12.60 5.21 32.06
CA GLU A 661 13.34 6.26 32.78
C GLU A 661 13.59 7.49 31.88
N VAL A 662 13.85 8.64 32.51
CA VAL A 662 14.14 9.89 31.77
C VAL A 662 15.42 9.78 30.95
N ASP A 663 15.34 10.03 29.64
CA ASP A 663 16.50 10.04 28.76
C ASP A 663 17.26 11.37 28.83
N ILE A 664 18.22 11.44 29.76
CA ILE A 664 19.12 12.59 29.94
C ILE A 664 20.00 12.81 28.69
N GLY A 665 20.33 11.77 27.92
CA GLY A 665 21.14 11.88 26.71
C GLY A 665 20.38 12.55 25.57
N GLY A 666 19.13 12.12 25.33
CA GLY A 666 18.21 12.74 24.38
C GLY A 666 17.91 14.20 24.71
N LEU A 667 17.86 14.54 26.00
CA LEU A 667 17.75 15.92 26.50
C LEU A 667 18.95 16.83 26.16
N ILE A 668 20.11 16.30 25.78
CA ILE A 668 21.29 17.10 25.38
C ILE A 668 21.48 17.07 23.83
N SER A 669 20.61 16.36 23.12
CA SER A 669 20.65 16.19 21.66
C SER A 669 19.81 17.26 20.92
N GLY A 670 19.80 17.21 19.57
CA GLY A 670 19.04 18.12 18.71
C GLY A 670 17.52 18.14 18.93
N VAL A 671 16.95 17.15 19.64
CA VAL A 671 15.51 17.03 19.95
C VAL A 671 14.95 18.26 20.69
N ILE A 672 15.77 18.91 21.53
CA ILE A 672 15.36 20.14 22.23
C ILE A 672 15.19 21.32 21.27
N ARG A 673 16.01 21.40 20.21
CA ARG A 673 15.88 22.45 19.20
C ARG A 673 14.60 22.25 18.39
N ASP A 674 14.34 21.01 17.97
CA ASP A 674 13.11 20.69 17.24
C ASP A 674 11.88 21.06 18.08
N LYS A 675 11.90 20.79 19.39
CA LYS A 675 10.84 21.16 20.36
C LYS A 675 10.44 22.64 20.38
N VAL A 676 11.30 23.55 19.96
CA VAL A 676 11.03 25.00 19.98
C VAL A 676 10.99 25.65 18.59
N GLU A 677 11.66 25.07 17.59
CA GLU A 677 11.71 25.62 16.23
C GLU A 677 10.69 24.97 15.29
N TYR A 678 10.34 23.69 15.49
CA TYR A 678 9.43 22.99 14.60
C TYR A 678 7.99 23.46 14.81
N VAL A 679 7.30 23.71 13.70
CA VAL A 679 5.88 24.09 13.65
C VAL A 679 5.16 23.02 12.84
N GLY A 680 4.23 22.33 13.48
CA GLY A 680 3.46 21.25 12.88
C GLY A 680 2.69 20.46 13.95
N ASP A 681 1.71 19.69 13.51
CA ASP A 681 0.89 18.85 14.40
C ASP A 681 1.45 17.45 14.62
N VAL A 682 2.19 16.95 13.64
CA VAL A 682 2.84 15.64 13.67
C VAL A 682 4.33 15.83 13.91
N ALA A 683 4.91 14.98 14.75
CA ALA A 683 6.32 15.05 15.08
C ALA A 683 7.18 14.63 13.86
N PRO A 684 8.38 15.20 13.70
CA PRO A 684 9.31 14.75 12.67
C PRO A 684 9.63 13.25 12.76
N VAL A 685 9.95 12.62 11.64
CA VAL A 685 10.33 11.20 11.60
C VAL A 685 11.51 10.94 12.55
N GLY A 686 11.41 9.88 13.37
CA GLY A 686 12.43 9.52 14.36
C GLY A 686 12.40 10.37 15.64
N HIS A 687 11.40 11.25 15.82
CA HIS A 687 11.22 12.00 17.05
C HIS A 687 10.85 11.07 18.21
N ALA A 688 11.74 10.94 19.19
CA ALA A 688 11.47 10.26 20.46
C ALA A 688 11.37 11.30 21.59
N LYS A 689 10.37 11.15 22.47
CA LYS A 689 10.18 12.06 23.60
C LYS A 689 11.11 11.66 24.75
N PRO A 690 12.11 12.49 25.14
CA PRO A 690 13.06 12.14 26.21
C PRO A 690 12.43 12.17 27.61
N ILE A 691 11.33 12.91 27.72
CA ILE A 691 10.48 13.07 28.90
C ILE A 691 9.03 13.00 28.44
N HIS A 692 8.15 12.60 29.35
CA HIS A 692 6.75 12.32 29.00
C HIS A 692 6.58 11.31 27.86
N PRO A 693 7.31 10.18 27.85
CA PRO A 693 7.34 9.23 26.73
C PRO A 693 5.99 8.55 26.52
N HIS A 694 5.42 7.93 27.55
CA HIS A 694 4.19 7.15 27.45
C HIS A 694 3.03 7.81 28.21
N GLY A 695 1.89 7.96 27.56
CA GLY A 695 0.71 8.62 28.12
C GLY A 695 -0.59 8.21 27.42
N VAL A 696 -1.63 9.01 27.61
CA VAL A 696 -2.93 8.84 26.96
C VAL A 696 -3.40 10.14 26.31
N MET A 697 -4.21 10.02 25.27
CA MET A 697 -4.79 11.15 24.55
C MET A 697 -6.31 11.08 24.47
N ALA A 698 -6.97 12.24 24.43
CA ALA A 698 -8.41 12.37 24.18
C ALA A 698 -8.70 13.59 23.29
N LYS A 699 -9.79 13.51 22.52
CA LYS A 699 -10.45 14.69 21.97
C LYS A 699 -11.07 15.51 23.10
N VAL A 700 -10.89 16.82 23.07
CA VAL A 700 -11.44 17.74 24.08
C VAL A 700 -12.02 18.99 23.43
N ALA A 701 -13.05 19.53 24.06
CA ALA A 701 -13.60 20.85 23.80
C ALA A 701 -13.31 21.79 24.97
N PHE A 702 -12.97 23.03 24.66
CA PHE A 702 -12.85 24.13 25.61
C PHE A 702 -14.08 25.04 25.54
N ASN A 703 -14.91 24.92 26.57
CA ASN A 703 -16.12 25.69 26.73
C ASN A 703 -15.83 26.97 27.50
N SER A 704 -15.63 28.07 26.77
CA SER A 704 -15.42 29.39 27.37
C SER A 704 -16.64 29.86 28.16
N THR A 705 -16.41 30.59 29.26
CA THR A 705 -17.47 31.28 29.99
C THR A 705 -17.98 32.52 29.25
N GLY A 706 -17.23 33.01 28.26
CA GLY A 706 -17.47 34.27 27.54
C GLY A 706 -17.32 35.55 28.39
N ASN A 707 -17.05 35.42 29.69
CA ASN A 707 -17.01 36.52 30.66
C ASN A 707 -15.58 36.77 31.17
N HIS A 708 -14.62 36.92 30.26
CA HIS A 708 -13.21 37.19 30.56
C HIS A 708 -12.58 38.07 29.47
N PRO A 709 -11.41 38.71 29.72
CA PRO A 709 -10.81 39.64 28.76
C PRO A 709 -9.95 38.96 27.67
N TYR A 710 -9.57 37.69 27.85
CA TYR A 710 -8.66 36.99 26.94
C TYR A 710 -9.26 36.70 25.56
N THR A 711 -8.43 36.76 24.52
CA THR A 711 -8.82 36.64 23.10
C THR A 711 -8.34 35.32 22.47
N GLY A 712 -8.59 35.14 21.17
CA GLY A 712 -8.13 33.96 20.43
C GLY A 712 -8.87 32.70 20.84
N VAL A 713 -8.18 31.56 20.93
CA VAL A 713 -8.79 30.27 21.28
C VAL A 713 -9.39 30.26 22.69
N PHE A 714 -9.03 31.22 23.55
CA PHE A 714 -9.66 31.39 24.86
C PHE A 714 -11.13 31.84 24.77
N LYS A 715 -11.62 32.29 23.61
CA LYS A 715 -13.06 32.57 23.39
C LYS A 715 -13.89 31.30 23.21
N GLY A 716 -13.25 30.15 23.02
CA GLY A 716 -13.87 28.85 22.79
C GLY A 716 -13.09 28.07 21.74
N ASN A 717 -13.07 26.75 21.89
CA ASN A 717 -12.46 25.84 20.90
C ASN A 717 -13.16 24.49 21.00
N GLU A 718 -13.84 24.06 19.94
CA GLU A 718 -14.56 22.78 19.92
C GLU A 718 -13.63 21.59 19.63
N CYS A 719 -12.49 21.85 18.98
CA CYS A 719 -11.67 20.82 18.35
C CYS A 719 -10.21 20.90 18.82
N GLY A 720 -9.92 20.22 19.93
CA GLY A 720 -8.59 20.11 20.52
C GLY A 720 -8.19 18.68 20.92
N LEU A 721 -6.89 18.47 21.06
CA LEU A 721 -6.31 17.21 21.54
C LEU A 721 -5.65 17.44 22.89
N LEU A 722 -6.03 16.66 23.89
CA LEU A 722 -5.40 16.65 25.20
C LEU A 722 -4.53 15.41 25.34
N ARG A 723 -3.29 15.59 25.80
CA ARG A 723 -2.39 14.52 26.22
C ARG A 723 -2.05 14.65 27.69
N LEU A 724 -2.24 13.55 28.41
CA LEU A 724 -1.88 13.39 29.82
C LEU A 724 -0.81 12.30 29.94
N SER A 725 0.27 12.59 30.68
CA SER A 725 1.44 11.70 30.77
C SER A 725 2.21 11.97 32.06
N VAL A 726 3.16 11.10 32.42
CA VAL A 726 4.11 11.36 33.52
C VAL A 726 5.52 11.58 32.97
N THR A 727 6.37 12.35 33.67
CA THR A 727 7.70 12.75 33.17
C THR A 727 8.61 11.57 32.79
N GLY A 728 8.53 10.45 33.50
CA GLY A 728 9.27 9.21 33.27
C GLY A 728 8.79 8.16 34.28
N ASP A 729 9.50 7.04 34.40
CA ASP A 729 9.20 5.99 35.37
C ASP A 729 9.02 6.58 36.79
N PRO A 730 7.81 6.48 37.40
CA PRO A 730 7.57 6.96 38.76
C PRO A 730 8.50 6.34 39.81
N ALA A 731 9.05 5.14 39.57
CA ALA A 731 9.99 4.49 40.47
C ALA A 731 11.39 5.16 40.50
N ASP A 732 11.78 5.91 39.47
CA ASP A 732 13.05 6.65 39.42
C ASP A 732 12.95 7.99 40.18
N ARG A 733 11.95 8.82 39.84
CA ARG A 733 11.89 10.24 40.27
C ARG A 733 10.58 10.69 40.89
N GLY A 734 9.69 9.75 41.22
CA GLY A 734 8.36 10.05 41.74
C GLY A 734 7.35 10.37 40.64
N PHE A 735 6.08 10.39 41.03
CA PHE A 735 4.95 10.61 40.14
C PHE A 735 4.87 12.09 39.75
N ALA A 736 5.16 12.42 38.49
CA ALA A 736 5.20 13.78 37.98
C ALA A 736 4.25 13.97 36.79
N PRO A 737 2.96 14.30 37.04
CA PRO A 737 1.96 14.51 36.00
C PRO A 737 2.29 15.67 35.07
N GLY A 738 2.03 15.47 33.79
CA GLY A 738 2.16 16.45 32.73
C GLY A 738 0.92 16.54 31.86
N PHE A 739 0.60 17.78 31.51
CA PHE A 739 -0.54 18.17 30.70
C PHE A 739 -0.05 18.85 29.43
N ALA A 740 -0.58 18.46 28.28
CA ALA A 740 -0.38 19.16 27.03
C ALA A 740 -1.69 19.23 26.24
N TRP A 741 -2.18 20.44 26.00
CA TRP A 741 -3.40 20.69 25.24
C TRP A 741 -3.06 21.41 23.95
N LYS A 742 -3.48 20.83 22.83
CA LYS A 742 -3.37 21.38 21.49
C LYS A 742 -4.75 21.82 21.00
N THR A 743 -4.86 23.06 20.55
CA THR A 743 -6.06 23.66 19.96
C THR A 743 -5.89 23.75 18.46
N LEU A 744 -6.72 23.03 17.71
CA LEU A 744 -6.68 23.11 16.25
C LEU A 744 -7.48 24.34 15.80
N ILE A 745 -7.05 24.94 14.69
CA ILE A 745 -7.55 26.23 14.19
C ILE A 745 -7.90 26.08 12.70
N ASP A 746 -9.05 26.61 12.30
CA ASP A 746 -9.49 26.62 10.91
C ASP A 746 -8.47 27.36 10.03
N GLY A 747 -8.01 26.72 8.96
CA GLY A 747 -7.18 27.36 7.94
C GLY A 747 -5.79 27.81 8.40
N LYS A 748 -5.35 27.43 9.61
CA LYS A 748 -4.05 27.80 10.18
C LYS A 748 -3.37 26.66 10.96
N PRO A 749 -2.04 26.73 11.19
CA PRO A 749 -1.37 25.83 12.13
C PRO A 749 -2.03 25.86 13.50
N SER A 750 -1.98 24.72 14.21
CA SER A 750 -2.51 24.65 15.56
C SER A 750 -1.65 25.41 16.56
N GLU A 751 -2.24 25.68 17.71
CA GLU A 751 -1.54 26.23 18.87
C GLU A 751 -1.62 25.25 20.04
N ASN A 752 -0.74 25.39 21.03
CA ASN A 752 -0.78 24.52 22.20
C ASN A 752 -0.28 25.18 23.48
N ILE A 753 -0.61 24.57 24.60
CA ILE A 753 -0.05 24.90 25.90
C ILE A 753 0.29 23.63 26.68
N SER A 754 1.41 23.66 27.39
CA SER A 754 1.80 22.60 28.33
C SER A 754 1.76 23.13 29.75
N ALA A 755 1.41 22.27 30.70
CA ALA A 755 1.28 22.62 32.11
C ALA A 755 1.80 21.49 33.02
N LEU A 756 2.26 21.88 34.20
CA LEU A 756 2.76 20.98 35.24
C LEU A 756 2.28 21.47 36.61
N TYR A 757 2.24 20.57 37.60
CA TYR A 757 2.08 20.94 39.01
C TYR A 757 3.36 21.58 39.55
N THR A 758 4.45 20.82 39.56
CA THR A 758 5.80 21.25 39.93
C THR A 758 6.84 20.56 39.04
N LEU A 759 8.10 21.01 39.08
CA LEU A 759 9.20 20.31 38.38
C LEU A 759 9.59 18.99 39.08
N SER A 760 9.21 18.83 40.35
CA SER A 760 9.52 17.66 41.18
C SER A 760 8.37 16.64 41.20
N GLY A 761 7.20 16.98 40.64
CA GLY A 761 6.01 16.15 40.70
C GLY A 761 5.28 16.20 42.06
N GLN A 762 4.62 15.10 42.40
CA GLN A 762 3.80 14.92 43.60
C GLN A 762 4.19 13.66 44.40
N ASP A 763 5.49 13.34 44.38
CA ASP A 763 6.12 12.25 45.12
C ASP A 763 5.45 10.88 44.89
N THR A 764 4.79 10.34 45.91
CA THR A 764 4.19 8.99 45.93
C THR A 764 2.68 9.01 45.76
N ASN A 765 2.09 10.17 45.43
CA ASN A 765 0.67 10.26 45.15
C ASN A 765 0.41 9.97 43.67
N HIS A 766 -0.20 8.84 43.35
CA HIS A 766 -0.50 8.44 41.97
C HIS A 766 -1.84 8.97 41.42
N ASP A 767 -2.61 9.74 42.20
CA ASP A 767 -3.82 10.39 41.69
C ASP A 767 -3.43 11.52 40.72
N PHE A 768 -3.66 11.30 39.42
CA PHE A 768 -3.33 12.25 38.35
C PHE A 768 -4.01 13.61 38.52
N PHE A 769 -5.19 13.64 39.17
CA PHE A 769 -6.00 14.84 39.39
C PHE A 769 -5.87 15.40 40.82
N ALA A 770 -4.83 15.03 41.56
CA ALA A 770 -4.60 15.52 42.92
C ALA A 770 -4.35 17.03 43.01
N ASN A 771 -3.70 17.62 41.99
CA ASN A 771 -3.22 19.00 42.04
C ASN A 771 -3.60 19.80 40.78
N GLU A 772 -3.75 21.12 40.93
CA GLU A 772 -3.87 22.03 39.78
C GLU A 772 -2.52 22.16 39.04
N MET A 773 -2.59 22.27 37.72
CA MET A 773 -1.41 22.42 36.85
C MET A 773 -1.39 23.82 36.23
N SER A 774 -0.20 24.31 35.89
CA SER A 774 -0.04 25.61 35.24
C SER A 774 1.09 25.63 34.21
N ASN A 775 0.95 26.49 33.20
CA ASN A 775 2.01 26.79 32.23
C ASN A 775 3.21 27.54 32.83
N TYR A 776 3.09 27.98 34.09
CA TYR A 776 4.18 28.54 34.88
C TYR A 776 4.43 27.71 36.13
N VAL A 777 5.68 27.28 36.31
CA VAL A 777 6.11 26.50 37.47
C VAL A 777 7.08 27.30 38.32
N SER A 778 6.95 27.20 39.65
CA SER A 778 7.81 27.92 40.57
C SER A 778 9.05 27.10 40.93
N LEU A 779 10.21 27.75 41.02
CA LEU A 779 11.45 27.10 41.43
C LEU A 779 11.38 26.69 42.91
N GLU A 780 11.44 25.39 43.20
CA GLU A 780 11.53 24.86 44.55
C GLU A 780 12.94 25.00 45.13
N SER A 781 13.05 25.16 46.45
CA SER A 781 14.36 25.32 47.13
C SER A 781 15.28 24.10 47.03
N ASN A 782 14.73 22.93 46.69
CA ASN A 782 15.44 21.65 46.54
C ASN A 782 15.51 21.14 45.09
N ALA A 783 15.04 21.92 44.10
CA ALA A 783 15.17 21.54 42.70
C ALA A 783 16.65 21.32 42.38
N THR A 784 17.02 20.09 41.98
CA THR A 784 18.41 19.78 41.58
C THR A 784 18.82 20.74 40.48
N LEU A 785 19.93 21.47 40.70
CA LEU A 785 20.52 22.45 39.78
C LEU A 785 20.61 21.98 38.31
N GLY A 786 20.61 20.67 38.05
CA GLY A 786 20.73 20.05 36.73
C GLY A 786 19.55 20.27 35.77
N SER A 787 18.29 20.22 36.22
CA SER A 787 17.13 20.35 35.32
C SER A 787 16.91 21.80 34.86
N SER A 788 17.10 22.78 35.76
CA SER A 788 17.05 24.20 35.42
C SER A 788 18.18 24.67 34.50
N LEU A 789 19.36 24.05 34.57
CA LEU A 789 20.49 24.38 33.69
C LEU A 789 20.20 23.94 32.25
N LEU A 790 19.59 22.77 32.07
CA LEU A 790 19.38 22.16 30.77
C LEU A 790 18.42 22.97 29.88
N PHE A 791 17.31 23.46 30.43
CA PHE A 791 16.34 24.28 29.71
C PHE A 791 16.75 25.76 29.57
N SER A 792 17.70 26.25 30.38
CA SER A 792 18.23 27.62 30.27
C SER A 792 19.02 27.88 28.99
N PHE A 793 19.45 26.81 28.29
CA PHE A 793 20.08 26.91 26.97
C PHE A 793 19.09 27.13 25.82
N VAL A 794 17.78 27.04 26.09
CA VAL A 794 16.71 27.03 25.08
C VAL A 794 15.85 28.30 25.15
N THR A 795 15.55 28.75 26.37
CA THR A 795 14.78 29.96 26.65
C THR A 795 15.31 30.66 27.91
N ALA A 796 15.21 31.99 27.94
CA ALA A 796 15.56 32.81 29.10
C ALA A 796 14.63 32.57 30.31
N LYS A 797 13.46 31.95 30.12
CA LYS A 797 12.51 31.61 31.20
C LYS A 797 12.09 30.13 31.12
N PRO A 798 12.94 29.19 31.56
CA PRO A 798 12.71 27.74 31.41
C PRO A 798 11.52 27.19 32.20
N ASN A 799 10.92 28.00 33.07
CA ASN A 799 9.80 27.62 33.91
C ASN A 799 8.47 28.28 33.47
N LEU A 800 8.43 28.82 32.25
CA LEU A 800 7.27 29.48 31.67
C LEU A 800 7.09 29.04 30.22
N VAL A 801 5.90 28.52 29.90
CA VAL A 801 5.42 28.34 28.53
C VAL A 801 4.48 29.49 28.20
N MET A 802 4.69 30.15 27.06
CA MET A 802 3.87 31.31 26.67
C MET A 802 2.50 30.88 26.13
N ALA A 803 1.49 31.74 26.34
CA ALA A 803 0.12 31.55 25.82
C ALA A 803 -0.24 32.57 24.71
N ASN A 804 0.74 33.37 24.27
CA ASN A 804 0.52 34.51 23.38
C ASN A 804 -0.01 34.08 22.01
N ALA A 805 0.52 33.00 21.46
CA ALA A 805 0.10 32.49 20.16
C ALA A 805 -1.36 32.02 20.19
N MET A 806 -1.76 31.31 21.27
CA MET A 806 -3.16 30.94 21.53
C MET A 806 -4.11 32.16 21.64
N ALA A 807 -3.63 33.30 22.13
CA ALA A 807 -4.44 34.51 22.24
C ALA A 807 -4.55 35.31 20.93
N ALA A 808 -3.69 35.01 19.93
CA ALA A 808 -3.57 35.79 18.71
C ALA A 808 -4.61 35.43 17.64
N THR A 809 -5.10 34.18 17.62
CA THR A 809 -6.05 33.69 16.62
C THR A 809 -7.20 32.94 17.29
N ASP A 810 -8.44 33.18 16.87
CA ASP A 810 -9.61 32.41 17.34
C ASP A 810 -9.72 31.04 16.66
N SER A 811 -10.61 30.16 17.16
CA SER A 811 -10.77 28.81 16.61
C SER A 811 -11.17 28.78 15.13
N SER A 812 -11.78 29.87 14.63
CA SER A 812 -12.21 30.02 13.24
C SER A 812 -11.14 30.64 12.33
N GLY A 813 -9.90 30.77 12.81
CA GLY A 813 -8.76 31.25 12.03
C GLY A 813 -8.66 32.77 11.92
N ASN A 814 -9.49 33.54 12.63
CA ASN A 814 -9.45 35.00 12.57
C ASN A 814 -8.38 35.56 13.53
N GLU A 815 -7.54 36.45 13.02
CA GLU A 815 -6.54 37.14 13.84
C GLU A 815 -7.17 38.24 14.71
N GLU A 816 -6.72 38.30 15.95
CA GLU A 816 -7.16 39.30 16.93
C GLU A 816 -6.34 40.58 16.77
N ALA A 817 -7.00 41.65 16.30
CA ALA A 817 -6.35 42.94 16.10
C ALA A 817 -5.71 43.52 17.38
N ASN A 818 -6.26 43.18 18.56
CA ASN A 818 -5.71 43.53 19.86
C ASN A 818 -5.71 42.29 20.76
N ALA A 819 -4.80 41.36 20.50
CA ALA A 819 -4.69 40.12 21.27
C ALA A 819 -4.44 40.40 22.77
N VAL A 820 -5.24 39.78 23.64
CA VAL A 820 -5.11 39.82 25.10
C VAL A 820 -4.76 38.42 25.58
N SER A 821 -3.47 38.22 25.88
CA SER A 821 -2.94 36.93 26.35
C SER A 821 -2.87 36.87 27.88
N PRO A 822 -3.27 35.75 28.51
CA PRO A 822 -2.97 35.53 29.92
C PRO A 822 -1.48 35.33 30.14
N THR A 823 -0.96 35.85 31.26
CA THR A 823 0.42 35.58 31.68
C THR A 823 0.54 34.19 32.32
N GLN A 824 -0.53 33.72 32.96
CA GLN A 824 -0.58 32.40 33.60
C GLN A 824 -1.99 31.80 33.50
N VAL A 825 -2.04 30.53 33.11
CA VAL A 825 -3.24 29.68 33.02
C VAL A 825 -3.13 28.57 34.06
N TYR A 826 -4.24 28.29 34.74
CA TYR A 826 -4.38 27.25 35.75
C TYR A 826 -5.44 26.25 35.30
N PHE A 827 -5.08 24.98 35.27
CA PHE A 827 -5.96 23.85 35.00
C PHE A 827 -6.29 23.19 36.33
N VAL A 828 -7.50 23.45 36.83
CA VAL A 828 -7.96 23.01 38.15
C VAL A 828 -8.84 21.78 37.98
N PRO A 829 -8.46 20.60 38.51
CA PRO A 829 -9.29 19.41 38.44
C PRO A 829 -10.71 19.71 38.93
N THR A 830 -11.73 19.30 38.16
CA THR A 830 -13.12 19.52 38.59
C THR A 830 -13.50 18.56 39.72
N ALA A 831 -14.65 18.81 40.34
CA ALA A 831 -15.22 17.89 41.32
C ALA A 831 -15.60 16.51 40.74
N GLU A 832 -15.63 16.35 39.41
CA GLU A 832 -15.91 15.05 38.77
C GLU A 832 -14.69 14.11 38.83
N VAL A 833 -13.47 14.66 38.84
CA VAL A 833 -12.22 13.88 38.76
C VAL A 833 -11.33 14.03 39.99
N GLN A 834 -11.48 15.11 40.76
CA GLN A 834 -10.63 15.37 41.91
C GLN A 834 -10.81 14.32 43.02
N GLY A 835 -9.73 13.58 43.34
CA GLY A 835 -9.76 12.52 44.34
C GLY A 835 -10.52 11.27 43.91
N LEU A 836 -10.74 11.09 42.60
CA LEU A 836 -11.41 9.93 42.03
C LEU A 836 -10.51 8.68 42.07
N PHE A 837 -9.20 8.87 41.92
CA PHE A 837 -8.21 7.82 41.71
C PHE A 837 -7.44 7.46 42.98
N ASP A 838 -6.84 6.27 42.99
CA ASP A 838 -6.04 5.82 44.13
C ASP A 838 -4.75 6.64 44.22
N THR A 839 -4.33 6.90 45.45
CA THR A 839 -3.04 7.53 45.72
C THR A 839 -1.89 6.52 45.74
N ALA A 840 -2.19 5.22 45.88
CA ALA A 840 -1.21 4.13 45.90
C ALA A 840 -0.63 3.82 44.51
N GLU A 841 0.51 3.14 44.45
CA GLU A 841 1.20 2.79 43.21
C GLU A 841 0.35 1.92 42.27
N HIS A 842 0.10 2.43 41.07
CA HIS A 842 -0.56 1.75 39.94
C HIS A 842 -0.23 2.49 38.63
N ASP A 843 -0.67 1.96 37.49
CA ASP A 843 -0.54 2.62 36.20
C ASP A 843 -1.70 3.62 35.99
N PHE A 844 -1.38 4.91 36.03
CA PHE A 844 -2.37 5.99 35.89
C PHE A 844 -3.13 5.98 34.56
N ARG A 845 -2.61 5.26 33.53
CA ARG A 845 -3.25 5.21 32.21
C ARG A 845 -4.57 4.44 32.29
N ASP A 846 -4.64 3.39 33.10
CA ASP A 846 -5.87 2.61 33.32
C ASP A 846 -6.98 3.49 33.91
N ASP A 847 -6.61 4.32 34.88
CA ASP A 847 -7.49 5.29 35.52
C ASP A 847 -8.04 6.31 34.52
N LEU A 848 -7.16 6.91 33.70
CA LEU A 848 -7.58 7.88 32.69
C LEU A 848 -8.46 7.27 31.59
N MET A 849 -8.12 6.08 31.11
CA MET A 849 -8.93 5.36 30.10
C MET A 849 -10.30 4.91 30.63
N SER A 850 -10.47 4.84 31.95
CA SER A 850 -11.77 4.54 32.58
C SER A 850 -12.78 5.70 32.53
N LEU A 851 -12.33 6.92 32.22
CA LEU A 851 -13.19 8.11 32.19
C LEU A 851 -14.09 8.11 30.94
N PRO A 852 -15.42 8.30 31.10
CA PRO A 852 -16.32 8.35 29.96
C PRO A 852 -16.21 9.68 29.20
N GLN A 853 -16.46 9.64 27.89
CA GLN A 853 -16.73 10.83 27.07
C GLN A 853 -17.75 11.76 27.76
N GLY A 854 -17.51 13.07 27.68
CA GLY A 854 -18.32 14.10 28.32
C GLY A 854 -17.87 14.48 29.73
N THR A 855 -16.90 13.76 30.33
CA THR A 855 -16.33 14.11 31.63
C THR A 855 -15.68 15.49 31.59
N LYS A 856 -15.95 16.32 32.60
CA LYS A 856 -15.31 17.63 32.77
C LYS A 856 -14.00 17.47 33.51
N LEU A 857 -12.88 17.64 32.81
CA LEU A 857 -11.56 17.38 33.39
C LEU A 857 -11.06 18.56 34.24
N TYR A 858 -11.10 19.77 33.67
CA TYR A 858 -10.51 20.95 34.30
C TYR A 858 -11.40 22.18 34.20
N ASP A 859 -11.55 22.89 35.32
CA ASP A 859 -11.91 24.30 35.33
C ASP A 859 -10.65 25.12 35.00
N VAL A 860 -10.74 25.96 33.96
CA VAL A 860 -9.60 26.75 33.48
C VAL A 860 -9.72 28.17 34.04
N TYR A 861 -8.69 28.61 34.77
CA TYR A 861 -8.56 29.97 35.28
C TYR A 861 -7.36 30.67 34.66
N ALA A 862 -7.40 31.98 34.50
CA ALA A 862 -6.24 32.73 34.02
C ALA A 862 -6.14 34.15 34.59
N THR A 863 -4.91 34.66 34.64
CA THR A 863 -4.57 36.03 35.08
C THR A 863 -3.65 36.68 34.04
N ASP A 864 -3.72 38.01 33.92
CA ASP A 864 -2.78 38.85 33.17
C ASP A 864 -1.77 39.54 34.11
N MET A 865 -1.78 39.23 35.41
CA MET A 865 -0.82 39.78 36.36
C MET A 865 0.61 39.39 35.99
N GLU A 866 1.50 40.38 36.03
CA GLU A 866 2.93 40.18 35.81
C GLU A 866 3.52 39.11 36.78
N ILE A 867 4.22 38.12 36.22
CA ILE A 867 4.88 37.07 37.00
C ILE A 867 6.11 37.65 37.71
N LYS A 868 5.95 37.93 39.00
CA LYS A 868 7.02 38.36 39.90
C LYS A 868 7.55 37.18 40.71
N SER A 869 8.88 37.09 40.81
CA SER A 869 9.57 36.07 41.61
C SER A 869 10.35 36.69 42.78
N SER A 870 10.61 35.90 43.82
CA SER A 870 11.46 36.27 44.93
C SER A 870 12.28 35.09 45.43
N ILE A 871 13.54 35.35 45.75
CA ILE A 871 14.41 34.37 46.44
C ILE A 871 13.98 34.07 47.88
N TRP A 872 13.10 34.91 48.45
CA TRP A 872 12.57 34.72 49.80
C TRP A 872 11.28 33.92 49.74
N SER A 873 11.28 32.70 50.28
CA SER A 873 10.16 31.76 50.20
C SER A 873 8.82 32.35 50.66
N SER A 874 8.79 33.10 51.76
CA SER A 874 7.57 33.75 52.26
C SER A 874 7.03 34.83 51.32
N LYS A 875 7.93 35.57 50.64
CA LYS A 875 7.54 36.59 49.66
C LYS A 875 7.11 35.94 48.34
N GLN A 876 7.77 34.86 47.93
CA GLN A 876 7.40 34.06 46.77
C GLN A 876 6.00 33.47 46.94
N ALA A 877 5.73 32.83 48.08
CA ALA A 877 4.41 32.28 48.41
C ALA A 877 3.31 33.35 48.40
N ARG A 878 3.59 34.54 48.95
CA ARG A 878 2.64 35.66 48.90
C ARG A 878 2.36 36.12 47.46
N LEU A 879 3.40 36.27 46.62
CA LEU A 879 3.24 36.68 45.22
C LEU A 879 2.46 35.64 44.41
N GLN A 880 2.66 34.35 44.66
CA GLN A 880 1.89 33.27 44.05
C GLN A 880 0.42 33.33 44.49
N ALA A 881 0.16 33.48 45.79
CA ALA A 881 -1.20 33.59 46.32
C ALA A 881 -1.95 34.82 45.77
N GLU A 882 -1.26 35.97 45.67
CA GLU A 882 -1.82 37.19 45.06
C GLU A 882 -2.20 36.94 43.58
N ARG A 883 -1.33 36.30 42.79
CA ARG A 883 -1.65 35.96 41.38
C ARG A 883 -2.79 34.95 41.25
N ARG A 884 -2.80 33.91 42.09
CA ARG A 884 -3.85 32.90 42.04
C ARG A 884 -5.22 33.49 42.41
N ALA A 885 -5.25 34.43 43.35
CA ALA A 885 -6.47 35.13 43.78
C ALA A 885 -7.02 36.12 42.74
N ASP A 886 -6.17 36.61 41.84
CA ASP A 886 -6.57 37.48 40.72
C ASP A 886 -7.14 36.69 39.53
N ALA A 887 -6.75 35.42 39.39
CA ALA A 887 -7.17 34.59 38.26
C ALA A 887 -8.70 34.42 38.18
N VAL A 888 -9.25 34.64 36.99
CA VAL A 888 -10.68 34.52 36.69
C VAL A 888 -10.98 33.23 35.93
N LYS A 889 -12.17 32.64 36.12
CA LYS A 889 -12.58 31.43 35.39
C LYS A 889 -12.82 31.78 33.91
N VAL A 890 -12.03 31.18 33.03
CA VAL A 890 -12.06 31.39 31.57
C VAL A 890 -12.96 30.37 30.89
N GLY A 891 -12.97 29.12 31.36
CA GLY A 891 -13.80 28.07 30.76
C GLY A 891 -13.65 26.72 31.45
N GLU A 892 -14.11 25.68 30.77
CA GLU A 892 -14.05 24.28 31.19
C GLU A 892 -13.49 23.44 30.04
N LEU A 893 -12.57 22.51 30.34
CA LEU A 893 -12.07 21.52 29.39
C LEU A 893 -12.85 20.21 29.56
N VAL A 894 -13.54 19.78 28.50
CA VAL A 894 -14.48 18.65 28.53
C VAL A 894 -14.05 17.60 27.51
N MET A 895 -14.11 16.33 27.88
CA MET A 895 -13.82 15.21 26.99
C MET A 895 -14.87 15.09 25.88
N ASP A 896 -14.41 14.99 24.63
CA ASP A 896 -15.22 14.68 23.45
C ASP A 896 -14.95 13.26 22.92
N SER A 897 -13.99 12.54 23.51
CA SER A 897 -13.80 11.09 23.33
C SER A 897 -13.37 10.46 24.64
N ASN A 898 -13.38 9.13 24.72
CA ASN A 898 -12.62 8.43 25.75
C ASN A 898 -11.11 8.66 25.54
N PHE A 899 -10.32 8.45 26.58
CA PHE A 899 -8.86 8.40 26.46
C PHE A 899 -8.41 7.11 25.76
N ALA A 900 -7.37 7.21 24.95
CA ALA A 900 -6.70 6.08 24.31
C ALA A 900 -5.17 6.18 24.51
N ALA A 901 -4.52 5.04 24.74
CA ALA A 901 -3.07 4.91 24.78
C ALA A 901 -2.56 4.40 23.43
N SER A 902 -1.63 5.11 22.79
CA SER A 902 -1.20 4.76 21.43
C SER A 902 0.22 5.19 21.11
N GLN A 903 0.86 4.52 20.14
CA GLN A 903 2.20 4.87 19.67
C GLN A 903 2.25 6.31 19.12
N PHE A 904 1.20 6.71 18.38
CA PHE A 904 1.09 8.08 17.88
C PHE A 904 0.86 9.09 19.00
N GLY A 905 0.12 8.73 20.05
CA GLY A 905 -0.01 9.56 21.24
C GLY A 905 1.33 9.75 21.97
N ASP A 906 2.18 8.73 21.93
CA ASP A 906 3.46 8.70 22.64
C ASP A 906 4.60 9.44 21.93
N SER A 907 4.67 9.37 20.60
CA SER A 907 5.73 10.05 19.84
C SER A 907 5.23 10.88 18.67
N GLY A 908 4.04 10.62 18.15
CA GLY A 908 3.53 11.16 16.90
C GLY A 908 2.88 12.54 16.96
N VAL A 909 2.15 12.91 18.02
CA VAL A 909 1.63 14.28 18.17
C VAL A 909 2.74 15.21 18.67
N PHE A 910 2.93 16.31 17.94
CA PHE A 910 3.92 17.32 18.28
C PHE A 910 3.33 18.46 19.10
N PHE A 911 3.93 18.72 20.26
CA PHE A 911 3.60 19.88 21.10
C PHE A 911 4.82 20.80 21.17
N LYS A 912 4.71 21.96 20.53
CA LYS A 912 5.74 22.99 20.52
C LYS A 912 5.88 23.60 21.90
N HIS A 913 7.11 23.82 22.34
CA HIS A 913 7.36 24.56 23.59
C HIS A 913 7.48 26.05 23.27
N GLU A 914 6.37 26.79 23.43
CA GLU A 914 6.33 28.24 23.19
C GLU A 914 7.24 29.00 24.15
N ARG A 915 8.34 29.54 23.62
CA ARG A 915 9.37 30.20 24.42
C ARG A 915 8.98 31.62 24.77
N TYR A 916 9.60 32.14 25.82
CA TYR A 916 9.50 33.56 26.16
C TYR A 916 9.94 34.48 25.01
N GLU A 917 10.93 34.04 24.23
CA GLU A 917 11.47 34.74 23.06
C GLU A 917 10.52 34.77 21.87
N ASP A 918 9.57 33.84 21.77
CA ASP A 918 8.64 33.80 20.63
C ASP A 918 7.55 34.87 20.75
N ALA A 919 7.38 35.43 21.95
CA ALA A 919 6.40 36.46 22.28
C ALA A 919 6.95 37.90 22.34
N ASN A 920 8.27 38.09 22.19
CA ASN A 920 8.97 39.38 22.31
C ASN A 920 9.85 39.64 21.09
#